data_AF-K6ABW9-F1
#
_entry.id   AF-K6ABW9-F1
#
_cell.length_a   1.000
_cell.length_b   1.000
_cell.length_c   1.000
_cell.angle_alpha   90.00
_cell.angle_beta   90.00
_cell.angle_gamma   90.00
#
_symmetry.space_group_name_H-M   'P 1'
#
loop_
_entity.id
_entity.type
_entity.pdbx_description
1 polymer ?
#
loop_
_entity_poly.entity_id
_entity_poly.type
_entity_poly.pdbx_seq_one_letter_code
_entity_poly.pdbx_strand_id
1 'polypeptide(L)'
;MEDKYVRNSLRFFIGVLLLVVLYSCANIASPNGGPYDEAPPKFVSSTPLPGQINYKGKKVEIIFDELIQIDKPTENVIITPPQMEQPVIRANGRKAVIELMDTLKENTTYTIDFTNSISDNNEKNVLENYSFAFSTGESIDSMEVSGVLLNAENLEPMPGITIGVHTNLEDSAFTTIPFVRTSRTNDKGEFTIRNMAPGTYRIYALEDVMRSYKYSQPGQQIAFYDSLIVPAFELTTRQDTIWKDSLTIDTVMTVGYTHFMPDNIELRLFKEKVERQYMLKPERTDEKILTLRFNTSLDTIPVPVPLNFTPADSNWYFLQTAEEGKAVHYWLTDSLIWKQDTLQVEVNYLKSDSMNILRPQTDTVQFTMRRRPVEKKKKKKDDEPEPIEFLGMNVNASGSINLYDTVAVTFSEPVAGLTKDHFYLDQKVDTLWEAVDFDFFPDTTNSLNFFIKRPWKYGEEYRLEVDSATIFSAYGKWNDVYSGEFKIKKEDEYGHLYINIEGADTTAFVELLNSSDQPIRKVKVKDGGVLFMDLKPDKYYARLVLDVNDNGVWDTGNYADKRQPELVFYCPKIFNIMQNWQVEETWNIKATPMKRQKPIDITKNKPKELTKKKRDYKNEGTQSSSNRNSGVGGLRF
;
A
#
# COMPACT_ATOMS: atom_id res chain seq x y z
N MET A 1 19.87 -63.77 65.44
CA MET A 1 18.92 -62.66 65.21
C MET A 1 19.09 -62.05 63.80
N GLU A 2 19.73 -62.76 62.85
CA GLU A 2 20.18 -62.18 61.56
C GLU A 2 19.32 -62.57 60.33
N ASP A 3 18.63 -63.72 60.31
CA ASP A 3 17.87 -64.15 59.12
C ASP A 3 16.58 -63.37 58.83
N LYS A 4 16.02 -62.69 59.84
CA LYS A 4 14.74 -61.96 59.69
C LYS A 4 14.92 -60.63 58.95
N TYR A 5 16.09 -60.00 59.08
CA TYR A 5 16.40 -58.71 58.45
C TYR A 5 16.69 -58.83 56.96
N VAL A 6 17.40 -59.89 56.54
CA VAL A 6 17.71 -60.15 55.12
C VAL A 6 16.43 -60.47 54.33
N ARG A 7 15.50 -61.23 54.93
CA ARG A 7 14.25 -61.60 54.25
C ARG A 7 13.28 -60.43 54.09
N ASN A 8 13.25 -59.49 55.04
CA ASN A 8 12.40 -58.30 54.96
C ASN A 8 12.97 -57.24 54.00
N SER A 9 14.29 -57.11 53.93
CA SER A 9 14.95 -56.22 52.96
C SER A 9 14.81 -56.72 51.53
N LEU A 10 14.88 -58.05 51.30
CA LEU A 10 14.62 -58.64 49.98
C LEU A 10 13.16 -58.45 49.54
N ARG A 11 12.18 -58.60 50.45
CA ARG A 11 10.77 -58.33 50.16
C ARG A 11 10.49 -56.85 49.87
N PHE A 12 11.19 -55.95 50.56
CA PHE A 12 11.12 -54.52 50.29
C PHE A 12 11.69 -54.19 48.91
N PHE A 13 12.85 -54.75 48.54
CA PHE A 13 13.43 -54.58 47.20
C PHE A 13 12.55 -55.15 46.09
N ILE A 14 11.95 -56.33 46.29
CA ILE A 14 11.01 -56.91 45.33
C ILE A 14 9.74 -56.05 45.22
N GLY A 15 9.25 -55.50 46.34
CA GLY A 15 8.10 -54.58 46.35
C GLY A 15 8.38 -53.27 45.62
N VAL A 16 9.57 -52.69 45.82
CA VAL A 16 10.02 -51.47 45.11
C VAL A 16 10.23 -51.75 43.62
N LEU A 17 10.80 -52.91 43.26
CA LEU A 17 10.99 -53.32 41.87
C LEU A 17 9.64 -53.50 41.15
N LEU A 18 8.65 -54.12 41.80
CA LEU A 18 7.29 -54.26 41.26
C LEU A 18 6.59 -52.90 41.06
N LEU A 19 6.82 -51.94 41.96
CA LEU A 19 6.30 -50.57 41.84
C LEU A 19 6.94 -49.80 40.67
N VAL A 20 8.23 -50.03 40.39
CA VAL A 20 8.93 -49.41 39.25
C VAL A 20 8.48 -50.02 37.91
N VAL A 21 8.18 -51.32 37.87
CA VAL A 21 7.69 -51.99 36.64
C VAL A 21 6.27 -51.53 36.27
N LEU A 22 5.41 -51.24 37.25
CA LEU A 22 4.06 -50.70 37.01
C LEU A 22 4.06 -49.25 36.50
N TYR A 23 5.12 -48.48 36.72
CA TYR A 23 5.29 -47.12 36.19
C TYR A 23 5.84 -47.07 34.74
N SER A 24 6.29 -48.21 34.20
CA SER A 24 6.94 -48.31 32.88
C SER A 24 5.98 -48.62 31.72
N CYS A 25 4.72 -48.98 32.02
CA CYS A 25 3.75 -49.37 31.00
C CYS A 25 2.73 -48.26 30.70
N ALA A 26 3.17 -47.20 30.01
CA ALA A 26 2.31 -46.40 29.13
C ALA A 26 3.10 -45.24 28.51
N ASN A 27 3.77 -45.47 27.39
CA ASN A 27 4.17 -44.37 26.52
C ASN A 27 2.95 -44.08 25.63
N ILE A 28 2.20 -43.01 25.92
CA ILE A 28 1.16 -42.49 25.01
C ILE A 28 1.90 -41.89 23.81
N ALA A 29 2.18 -42.72 22.82
CA ALA A 29 2.45 -42.24 21.47
C ALA A 29 1.09 -42.04 20.81
N SER A 30 0.80 -40.82 20.36
CA SER A 30 -0.32 -40.58 19.46
C SER A 30 -0.16 -41.50 18.24
N PRO A 31 -1.22 -42.18 17.77
CA PRO A 31 -1.14 -42.94 16.53
C PRO A 31 -0.60 -41.99 15.44
N ASN A 32 0.44 -42.44 14.72
CA ASN A 32 0.90 -41.70 13.56
C ASN A 32 -0.28 -41.59 12.61
N GLY A 33 -0.63 -40.35 12.22
CA GLY A 33 -1.68 -40.10 11.25
C GLY A 33 -1.42 -40.86 9.95
N GLY A 34 -2.47 -41.07 9.16
CA GLY A 34 -2.32 -41.57 7.80
C GLY A 34 -1.46 -40.64 6.95
N PRO A 35 -1.14 -41.05 5.71
CA PRO A 35 -0.54 -40.15 4.73
C PRO A 35 -1.36 -38.86 4.64
N TYR A 36 -0.66 -37.74 4.48
CA TYR A 36 -1.29 -36.43 4.31
C TYR A 36 -2.16 -36.45 3.05
N ASP A 37 -3.40 -35.99 3.17
CA ASP A 37 -4.27 -35.82 2.01
C ASP A 37 -3.85 -34.55 1.25
N GLU A 38 -3.64 -34.67 -0.06
CA GLU A 38 -3.33 -33.56 -0.96
C GLU A 38 -4.49 -33.27 -1.92
N ALA A 39 -5.54 -34.09 -1.90
CA ALA A 39 -6.70 -33.93 -2.76
C ALA A 39 -7.66 -32.86 -2.20
N PRO A 40 -8.23 -32.01 -3.06
CA PRO A 40 -9.29 -31.09 -2.66
C PRO A 40 -10.66 -31.79 -2.59
N PRO A 41 -11.65 -31.18 -1.92
CA PRO A 41 -13.01 -31.71 -1.82
C PRO A 41 -13.66 -31.91 -3.19
N LYS A 42 -14.39 -33.01 -3.35
CA LYS A 42 -15.07 -33.33 -4.62
C LYS A 42 -16.56 -33.14 -4.49
N PHE A 43 -17.15 -32.53 -5.52
CA PHE A 43 -18.60 -32.40 -5.65
C PHE A 43 -19.27 -33.78 -5.71
N VAL A 44 -20.32 -33.98 -4.90
CA VAL A 44 -21.13 -35.22 -4.86
C VAL A 44 -22.53 -34.98 -5.41
N SER A 45 -23.23 -33.97 -4.89
CA SER A 45 -24.61 -33.66 -5.31
C SER A 45 -25.00 -32.26 -4.88
N SER A 46 -26.09 -31.73 -5.42
CA SER A 46 -26.64 -30.44 -4.99
C SER A 46 -28.16 -30.36 -5.14
N THR A 47 -28.75 -29.39 -4.45
CA THR A 47 -30.11 -28.93 -4.68
C THR A 47 -30.08 -27.41 -4.78
N PRO A 48 -30.42 -26.79 -5.93
CA PRO A 48 -30.81 -27.43 -7.20
C PRO A 48 -29.72 -28.30 -7.82
N LEU A 49 -30.08 -29.10 -8.82
CA LEU A 49 -29.09 -29.84 -9.62
C LEU A 49 -28.18 -28.86 -10.36
N PRO A 50 -26.91 -29.22 -10.64
CA PRO A 50 -26.04 -28.39 -11.46
C PRO A 50 -26.68 -28.13 -12.82
N GLY A 51 -26.80 -26.87 -13.20
CA GLY A 51 -27.43 -26.49 -14.45
C GLY A 51 -28.96 -26.65 -14.49
N GLN A 52 -29.63 -26.72 -13.33
CA GLN A 52 -31.09 -26.79 -13.29
C GLN A 52 -31.74 -25.52 -13.87
N ILE A 53 -32.70 -25.72 -14.77
CA ILE A 53 -33.57 -24.67 -15.33
C ILE A 53 -34.88 -24.56 -14.54
N ASN A 54 -35.60 -23.45 -14.70
CA ASN A 54 -36.89 -23.16 -14.06
C ASN A 54 -36.87 -23.33 -12.53
N TYR A 55 -35.72 -23.09 -11.89
CA TYR A 55 -35.60 -23.19 -10.45
C TYR A 55 -36.24 -21.97 -9.76
N LYS A 56 -37.07 -22.23 -8.76
CA LYS A 56 -37.85 -21.18 -8.04
C LYS A 56 -37.48 -21.05 -6.56
N GLY A 57 -36.63 -21.93 -6.04
CA GLY A 57 -36.21 -21.89 -4.64
C GLY A 57 -35.17 -20.79 -4.40
N LYS A 58 -34.94 -20.43 -3.13
CA LYS A 58 -33.89 -19.46 -2.74
C LYS A 58 -32.70 -20.09 -2.03
N LYS A 59 -32.66 -21.43 -1.96
CA LYS A 59 -31.68 -22.17 -1.15
C LYS A 59 -30.90 -23.14 -2.03
N VAL A 60 -29.60 -22.92 -2.11
CA VAL A 60 -28.66 -23.82 -2.78
C VAL A 60 -27.89 -24.60 -1.72
N GLU A 61 -27.94 -25.93 -1.80
CA GLU A 61 -27.14 -26.85 -1.00
C GLU A 61 -26.22 -27.63 -1.92
N ILE A 62 -24.91 -27.59 -1.67
CA ILE A 62 -23.90 -28.33 -2.43
C ILE A 62 -23.21 -29.29 -1.46
N ILE A 63 -23.16 -30.57 -1.79
CA ILE A 63 -22.63 -31.64 -0.94
C ILE A 63 -21.31 -32.13 -1.53
N PHE A 64 -20.30 -32.25 -0.67
CA PHE A 64 -18.97 -32.77 -0.97
C PHE A 64 -18.75 -34.15 -0.33
N ASP A 65 -17.72 -34.86 -0.79
CA ASP A 65 -17.33 -36.17 -0.25
C ASP A 65 -16.73 -36.07 1.16
N GLU A 66 -16.10 -34.95 1.47
CA GLU A 66 -15.43 -34.67 2.75
C GLU A 66 -15.91 -33.39 3.46
N LEU A 67 -15.40 -33.16 4.67
CA LEU A 67 -15.70 -31.96 5.48
C LEU A 67 -15.04 -30.74 4.86
N ILE A 68 -15.83 -29.70 4.61
CA ILE A 68 -15.35 -28.48 3.97
C ILE A 68 -15.36 -27.30 4.93
N GLN A 69 -14.54 -26.31 4.60
CA GLN A 69 -14.64 -24.95 5.10
C GLN A 69 -14.75 -23.98 3.92
N ILE A 70 -15.35 -22.82 4.17
CA ILE A 70 -15.42 -21.73 3.18
C ILE A 70 -14.67 -20.54 3.77
N ASP A 71 -13.57 -20.15 3.14
CA ASP A 71 -12.77 -19.00 3.56
C ASP A 71 -13.53 -17.70 3.26
N LYS A 72 -13.77 -16.90 4.30
CA LYS A 72 -14.42 -15.59 4.26
C LYS A 72 -15.60 -15.52 3.26
N PRO A 73 -16.67 -16.30 3.48
CA PRO A 73 -17.73 -16.49 2.50
C PRO A 73 -18.37 -15.19 2.01
N THR A 74 -18.59 -14.24 2.93
CA THR A 74 -19.16 -12.92 2.59
C THR A 74 -18.23 -12.08 1.70
N GLU A 75 -16.92 -12.26 1.77
CA GLU A 75 -15.91 -11.51 0.99
C GLU A 75 -15.54 -12.23 -0.31
N ASN A 76 -15.36 -13.55 -0.28
CA ASN A 76 -14.76 -14.27 -1.41
C ASN A 76 -15.79 -14.91 -2.35
N VAL A 77 -17.01 -15.24 -1.89
CA VAL A 77 -18.03 -15.86 -2.73
C VAL A 77 -18.81 -14.79 -3.47
N ILE A 78 -18.85 -14.92 -4.80
CA ILE A 78 -19.52 -13.98 -5.69
C ILE A 78 -20.85 -14.61 -6.12
N ILE A 79 -21.94 -13.88 -5.92
CA ILE A 79 -23.26 -14.27 -6.43
C ILE A 79 -23.67 -13.25 -7.48
N THR A 80 -23.93 -13.73 -8.70
CA THR A 80 -24.30 -12.90 -9.85
C THR A 80 -25.57 -13.47 -10.51
N PRO A 81 -26.63 -12.66 -10.76
CA PRO A 81 -26.73 -11.21 -10.59
C PRO A 81 -26.48 -10.75 -9.15
N PRO A 82 -25.88 -9.56 -8.95
CA PRO A 82 -25.52 -9.08 -7.62
C PRO A 82 -26.75 -8.98 -6.72
N GLN A 83 -26.58 -9.39 -5.46
CA GLN A 83 -27.61 -9.34 -4.42
C GLN A 83 -27.52 -8.03 -3.64
N MET A 84 -28.65 -7.35 -3.45
CA MET A 84 -28.76 -6.12 -2.67
C MET A 84 -28.83 -6.44 -1.17
N GLU A 85 -29.60 -7.45 -0.78
CA GLU A 85 -29.53 -8.02 0.57
C GLU A 85 -28.46 -9.11 0.63
N GLN A 86 -27.65 -9.09 1.69
CA GLN A 86 -26.55 -10.04 1.82
C GLN A 86 -27.07 -11.49 1.96
N PRO A 87 -26.60 -12.42 1.11
CA PRO A 87 -26.97 -13.82 1.22
C PRO A 87 -26.32 -14.45 2.46
N VAL A 88 -26.94 -15.51 2.98
CA VAL A 88 -26.35 -16.32 4.06
C VAL A 88 -25.59 -17.47 3.44
N ILE A 89 -24.26 -17.49 3.64
CA ILE A 89 -23.37 -18.51 3.08
C ILE A 89 -22.62 -19.17 4.24
N ARG A 90 -22.74 -20.49 4.36
CA ARG A 90 -22.13 -21.25 5.48
C ARG A 90 -21.73 -22.66 5.07
N ALA A 91 -20.64 -23.14 5.66
CA ALA A 91 -20.29 -24.56 5.65
C ALA A 91 -21.02 -25.27 6.81
N ASN A 92 -21.64 -26.42 6.52
CA ASN A 92 -22.26 -27.29 7.50
C ASN A 92 -21.77 -28.73 7.27
N GLY A 93 -20.64 -29.06 7.90
CA GLY A 93 -19.94 -30.32 7.69
C GLY A 93 -19.50 -30.48 6.23
N ARG A 94 -20.11 -31.42 5.51
CA ARG A 94 -19.83 -31.68 4.08
C ARG A 94 -20.66 -30.85 3.12
N LYS A 95 -21.43 -29.87 3.63
CA LYS A 95 -22.38 -29.09 2.83
C LYS A 95 -21.99 -27.62 2.77
N ALA A 96 -21.98 -27.03 1.58
CA ALA A 96 -22.08 -25.59 1.41
C ALA A 96 -23.56 -25.22 1.30
N VAL A 97 -24.04 -24.33 2.17
CA VAL A 97 -25.42 -23.84 2.19
C VAL A 97 -25.43 -22.36 1.87
N ILE A 98 -26.17 -21.99 0.82
CA ILE A 98 -26.33 -20.63 0.32
C ILE A 98 -27.82 -20.30 0.33
N GLU A 99 -28.21 -19.27 1.05
CA GLU A 99 -29.58 -18.75 1.10
C GLU A 99 -29.59 -17.34 0.53
N LEU A 100 -30.32 -17.16 -0.57
CA LEU A 100 -30.54 -15.88 -1.23
C LEU A 100 -31.69 -15.15 -0.55
N MET A 101 -31.47 -13.90 -0.13
CA MET A 101 -32.50 -13.12 0.57
C MET A 101 -33.41 -12.38 -0.43
N ASP A 102 -32.80 -11.81 -1.48
CA ASP A 102 -33.50 -11.14 -2.56
C ASP A 102 -34.51 -12.05 -3.28
N THR A 103 -35.47 -11.43 -3.95
CA THR A 103 -36.36 -12.13 -4.89
C THR A 103 -35.60 -12.43 -6.18
N LEU A 104 -35.71 -13.68 -6.65
CA LEU A 104 -35.03 -14.07 -7.88
C LEU A 104 -35.64 -13.36 -9.09
N LYS A 105 -34.78 -12.85 -9.97
CA LYS A 105 -35.16 -12.28 -11.27
C LYS A 105 -35.64 -13.41 -12.17
N GLU A 106 -36.72 -13.17 -12.90
CA GLU A 106 -37.24 -14.12 -13.88
C GLU A 106 -36.28 -14.27 -15.07
N ASN A 107 -36.32 -15.42 -15.75
CA ASN A 107 -35.53 -15.70 -16.95
C ASN A 107 -34.03 -15.33 -16.83
N THR A 108 -33.43 -15.65 -15.69
CA THR A 108 -32.07 -15.21 -15.36
C THR A 108 -31.20 -16.37 -14.89
N THR A 109 -29.99 -16.44 -15.43
CA THR A 109 -28.94 -17.35 -14.97
C THR A 109 -28.27 -16.81 -13.71
N TYR A 110 -28.34 -17.56 -12.63
CA TYR A 110 -27.65 -17.29 -11.38
C TYR A 110 -26.36 -18.12 -11.30
N THR A 111 -25.26 -17.46 -10.96
CA THR A 111 -23.96 -18.09 -10.73
C THR A 111 -23.49 -17.77 -9.32
N ILE A 112 -23.06 -18.80 -8.62
CA ILE A 112 -22.37 -18.74 -7.33
C ILE A 112 -20.94 -19.16 -7.61
N ASP A 113 -20.04 -18.19 -7.70
CA ASP A 113 -18.62 -18.41 -7.93
C ASP A 113 -17.89 -18.42 -6.58
N PHE A 114 -17.35 -19.58 -6.21
CA PHE A 114 -16.55 -19.73 -5.00
C PHE A 114 -15.08 -19.41 -5.24
N THR A 115 -14.66 -19.30 -6.50
CA THR A 115 -13.27 -19.11 -6.91
C THR A 115 -12.39 -20.13 -6.17
N ASN A 116 -11.57 -19.69 -5.21
CA ASN A 116 -10.65 -20.54 -4.44
C ASN A 116 -11.02 -20.58 -2.94
N SER A 117 -12.32 -20.45 -2.61
CA SER A 117 -12.78 -20.28 -1.22
C SER A 117 -13.14 -21.58 -0.53
N ILE A 118 -13.40 -22.66 -1.27
CA ILE A 118 -13.72 -23.97 -0.68
C ILE A 118 -12.41 -24.70 -0.45
N SER A 119 -12.21 -25.24 0.74
CA SER A 119 -11.14 -26.19 1.01
C SER A 119 -11.62 -27.30 1.92
N ASP A 120 -10.87 -28.39 2.01
CA ASP A 120 -11.10 -29.36 3.08
C ASP A 120 -10.80 -28.72 4.45
N ASN A 121 -11.32 -29.35 5.50
CA ASN A 121 -11.25 -28.84 6.86
C ASN A 121 -9.92 -29.17 7.58
N ASN A 122 -9.19 -30.20 7.16
CA ASN A 122 -8.02 -30.73 7.85
C ASN A 122 -6.72 -30.19 7.27
N GLU A 123 -6.45 -30.48 6.00
CA GLU A 123 -5.25 -30.17 5.25
C GLU A 123 -5.32 -28.82 4.51
N LYS A 124 -6.52 -28.28 4.30
CA LYS A 124 -6.81 -27.01 3.60
C LYS A 124 -6.41 -27.01 2.12
N ASN A 125 -6.47 -28.18 1.49
CA ASN A 125 -6.47 -28.37 0.05
C ASN A 125 -7.65 -27.60 -0.56
N VAL A 126 -7.31 -26.58 -1.34
CA VAL A 126 -8.27 -25.66 -1.94
C VAL A 126 -8.86 -26.29 -3.20
N LEU A 127 -10.19 -26.27 -3.31
CA LEU A 127 -10.89 -26.55 -4.55
C LEU A 127 -10.85 -25.30 -5.43
N GLU A 128 -9.98 -25.32 -6.44
CA GLU A 128 -9.70 -24.16 -7.27
C GLU A 128 -10.80 -23.91 -8.32
N ASN A 129 -11.09 -22.63 -8.55
CA ASN A 129 -12.00 -22.11 -9.59
C ASN A 129 -13.39 -22.77 -9.62
N TYR A 130 -13.95 -23.15 -8.47
CA TYR A 130 -15.26 -23.80 -8.43
C TYR A 130 -16.41 -22.80 -8.56
N SER A 131 -17.30 -23.04 -9.53
CA SER A 131 -18.51 -22.25 -9.75
C SER A 131 -19.74 -23.14 -9.91
N PHE A 132 -20.88 -22.68 -9.43
CA PHE A 132 -22.17 -23.37 -9.54
C PHE A 132 -23.20 -22.45 -10.21
N ALA A 133 -23.95 -22.97 -11.18
CA ALA A 133 -24.95 -22.18 -11.90
C ALA A 133 -26.32 -22.90 -12.01
N PHE A 134 -27.38 -22.11 -11.99
CA PHE A 134 -28.77 -22.51 -12.22
C PHE A 134 -29.53 -21.38 -12.93
N SER A 135 -30.71 -21.64 -13.47
CA SER A 135 -31.55 -20.62 -14.12
C SER A 135 -32.99 -20.64 -13.59
N THR A 136 -33.57 -19.44 -13.50
CA THR A 136 -35.00 -19.25 -13.25
C THR A 136 -35.84 -19.35 -14.52
N GLY A 137 -35.22 -19.31 -15.70
CA GLY A 137 -35.85 -19.50 -17.01
C GLY A 137 -35.55 -20.85 -17.64
N GLU A 138 -35.80 -20.95 -18.94
CA GLU A 138 -35.70 -22.18 -19.72
C GLU A 138 -34.28 -22.50 -20.24
N SER A 139 -33.34 -21.56 -20.11
CA SER A 139 -31.97 -21.69 -20.59
C SER A 139 -30.94 -21.23 -19.56
N ILE A 140 -29.70 -21.70 -19.73
CA ILE A 140 -28.53 -21.24 -18.97
C ILE A 140 -27.58 -20.56 -19.93
N ASP A 141 -27.21 -19.34 -19.56
CA ASP A 141 -26.17 -18.58 -20.23
C ASP A 141 -24.80 -19.20 -19.96
N SER A 142 -23.94 -19.27 -20.98
CA SER A 142 -22.67 -20.01 -20.89
C SER A 142 -21.44 -19.24 -21.36
N MET A 143 -21.59 -18.02 -21.92
CA MET A 143 -20.43 -17.27 -22.40
C MET A 143 -19.60 -16.75 -21.23
N GLU A 144 -18.32 -16.52 -21.47
CA GLU A 144 -17.41 -15.94 -20.50
C GLU A 144 -16.62 -14.80 -21.15
N VAL A 145 -16.20 -13.84 -20.33
CA VAL A 145 -15.16 -12.88 -20.69
C VAL A 145 -14.16 -12.81 -19.54
N SER A 146 -12.89 -12.63 -19.87
CA SER A 146 -11.83 -12.55 -18.88
C SER A 146 -10.80 -11.49 -19.23
N GLY A 147 -9.99 -11.18 -18.23
CA GLY A 147 -9.00 -10.12 -18.36
C GLY A 147 -8.19 -9.94 -17.10
N VAL A 148 -7.47 -8.82 -17.07
CA VAL A 148 -6.65 -8.38 -15.95
C VAL A 148 -6.96 -6.94 -15.60
N LEU A 149 -6.92 -6.65 -14.31
CA LEU A 149 -7.02 -5.32 -13.77
C LEU A 149 -5.76 -4.99 -12.98
N LEU A 150 -5.12 -3.90 -13.38
CA LEU A 150 -3.91 -3.38 -12.76
C LEU A 150 -4.16 -1.94 -12.30
N ASN A 151 -3.45 -1.49 -11.27
CA ASN A 151 -3.41 -0.09 -10.91
C ASN A 151 -2.77 0.72 -12.06
N ALA A 152 -3.42 1.81 -12.43
CA ALA A 152 -3.04 2.62 -13.59
C ALA A 152 -1.70 3.35 -13.42
N GLU A 153 -1.32 3.71 -12.19
CA GLU A 153 -0.13 4.50 -11.88
C GLU A 153 1.13 3.62 -11.79
N ASN A 154 1.01 2.38 -11.32
CA ASN A 154 2.16 1.56 -10.95
C ASN A 154 2.09 0.08 -11.35
N LEU A 155 1.12 -0.31 -12.19
CA LEU A 155 0.89 -1.69 -12.66
C LEU A 155 0.75 -2.72 -11.54
N GLU A 156 0.39 -2.30 -10.33
CA GLU A 156 0.14 -3.22 -9.22
C GLU A 156 -1.12 -4.07 -9.50
N PRO A 157 -1.06 -5.42 -9.39
CA PRO A 157 -2.27 -6.23 -9.45
C PRO A 157 -3.17 -5.90 -8.25
N MET A 158 -4.45 -5.63 -8.50
CA MET A 158 -5.38 -5.19 -7.45
C MET A 158 -6.40 -6.30 -7.14
N PRO A 159 -6.23 -7.07 -6.06
CA PRO A 159 -7.19 -8.08 -5.65
C PRO A 159 -8.46 -7.48 -5.06
N GLY A 160 -9.57 -8.21 -5.16
CA GLY A 160 -10.81 -7.87 -4.47
C GLY A 160 -11.67 -6.79 -5.14
N ILE A 161 -11.22 -6.23 -6.27
CA ILE A 161 -11.96 -5.23 -7.04
C ILE A 161 -13.13 -5.89 -7.76
N THR A 162 -14.31 -5.29 -7.65
CA THR A 162 -15.50 -5.79 -8.34
C THR A 162 -15.47 -5.38 -9.80
N ILE A 163 -15.55 -6.35 -10.69
CA ILE A 163 -15.71 -6.13 -12.12
C ILE A 163 -17.19 -6.35 -12.45
N GLY A 164 -17.77 -5.47 -13.25
CA GLY A 164 -19.19 -5.53 -13.57
C GLY A 164 -19.50 -5.10 -14.99
N VAL A 165 -20.62 -5.59 -15.50
CA VAL A 165 -21.08 -5.30 -16.86
C VAL A 165 -22.49 -4.71 -16.88
N HIS A 166 -22.72 -3.84 -17.86
CA HIS A 166 -24.04 -3.31 -18.21
C HIS A 166 -24.40 -3.65 -19.65
N THR A 167 -25.67 -4.03 -19.85
CA THR A 167 -26.31 -4.10 -21.17
C THR A 167 -26.82 -2.73 -21.63
N ASN A 168 -27.11 -1.82 -20.69
CA ASN A 168 -27.39 -0.42 -21.02
C ASN A 168 -26.09 0.27 -21.43
N LEU A 169 -26.06 0.75 -22.68
CA LEU A 169 -24.90 1.41 -23.27
C LEU A 169 -24.87 2.92 -22.99
N GLU A 170 -25.80 3.50 -22.23
CA GLU A 170 -25.65 4.88 -21.78
C GLU A 170 -24.56 4.99 -20.70
N ASP A 171 -23.74 6.04 -20.74
CA ASP A 171 -22.67 6.23 -19.74
C ASP A 171 -23.25 6.45 -18.34
N SER A 172 -24.43 7.07 -18.25
CA SER A 172 -25.13 7.23 -16.97
C SER A 172 -25.44 5.89 -16.29
N ALA A 173 -25.42 4.76 -16.99
CA ALA A 173 -25.71 3.44 -16.43
C ALA A 173 -24.79 3.11 -15.24
N PHE A 174 -23.48 3.37 -15.38
CA PHE A 174 -22.50 3.04 -14.35
C PHE A 174 -22.73 3.77 -13.02
N THR A 175 -23.34 4.96 -13.07
CA THR A 175 -23.61 5.79 -11.88
C THR A 175 -25.02 5.62 -11.31
N THR A 176 -25.97 5.17 -12.14
CA THR A 176 -27.39 5.16 -11.78
C THR A 176 -27.92 3.77 -11.45
N ILE A 177 -27.47 2.73 -12.15
CA ILE A 177 -28.00 1.37 -12.04
C ILE A 177 -26.93 0.37 -11.56
N PRO A 178 -27.30 -0.66 -10.78
CA PRO A 178 -26.39 -1.75 -10.43
C PRO A 178 -25.95 -2.57 -11.65
N PHE A 179 -24.77 -3.18 -11.56
CA PHE A 179 -24.29 -4.14 -12.56
C PHE A 179 -25.26 -5.29 -12.80
N VAL A 180 -25.32 -5.77 -14.05
CA VAL A 180 -26.17 -6.91 -14.43
C VAL A 180 -25.51 -8.23 -14.04
N ARG A 181 -24.20 -8.33 -14.30
CA ARG A 181 -23.35 -9.43 -13.84
C ARG A 181 -22.05 -8.89 -13.28
N THR A 182 -21.49 -9.61 -12.32
CA THR A 182 -20.26 -9.23 -11.63
C THR A 182 -19.28 -10.38 -11.49
N SER A 183 -18.01 -10.03 -11.31
CA SER A 183 -16.91 -10.88 -10.90
C SER A 183 -16.00 -10.09 -9.95
N ARG A 184 -14.91 -10.69 -9.50
CA ARG A 184 -13.92 -10.07 -8.63
C ARG A 184 -12.52 -10.49 -9.04
N THR A 185 -11.57 -9.56 -8.90
CA THR A 185 -10.17 -9.80 -9.24
C THR A 185 -9.48 -10.67 -8.19
N ASN A 186 -8.63 -11.58 -8.64
CA ASN A 186 -7.78 -12.40 -7.77
C ASN A 186 -6.49 -11.66 -7.36
N ASP A 187 -5.58 -12.35 -6.67
CA ASP A 187 -4.27 -11.85 -6.23
C ASP A 187 -3.31 -11.44 -7.36
N LYS A 188 -3.55 -11.93 -8.58
CA LYS A 188 -2.84 -11.55 -9.81
C LYS A 188 -3.56 -10.43 -10.58
N GLY A 189 -4.67 -9.90 -10.05
CA GLY A 189 -5.53 -8.92 -10.71
C GLY A 189 -6.41 -9.51 -11.83
N GLU A 190 -6.41 -10.83 -12.02
CA GLU A 190 -7.16 -11.50 -13.08
C GLU A 190 -8.62 -11.68 -12.67
N PHE A 191 -9.53 -11.62 -13.64
CA PHE A 191 -10.96 -11.82 -13.43
C PHE A 191 -11.60 -12.61 -14.56
N THR A 192 -12.69 -13.30 -14.26
CA THR A 192 -13.55 -13.97 -15.25
C THR A 192 -15.01 -13.74 -14.90
N ILE A 193 -15.78 -13.19 -15.84
CA ILE A 193 -17.24 -13.07 -15.71
C ILE A 193 -17.87 -14.26 -16.43
N ARG A 194 -18.50 -15.15 -15.67
CA ARG A 194 -19.09 -16.40 -16.19
C ARG A 194 -20.58 -16.27 -16.48
N ASN A 195 -21.07 -17.19 -17.31
CA ASN A 195 -22.49 -17.36 -17.63
C ASN A 195 -23.14 -16.06 -18.14
N MET A 196 -22.47 -15.41 -19.08
CA MET A 196 -22.98 -14.25 -19.78
C MET A 196 -23.91 -14.67 -20.91
N ALA A 197 -25.01 -13.93 -21.07
CA ALA A 197 -25.88 -14.07 -22.21
C ALA A 197 -25.20 -13.50 -23.47
N PRO A 198 -25.56 -13.97 -24.68
CA PRO A 198 -25.20 -13.28 -25.92
C PRO A 198 -25.67 -11.83 -25.87
N GLY A 199 -24.77 -10.89 -26.20
CA GLY A 199 -25.12 -9.48 -26.22
C GLY A 199 -23.91 -8.55 -26.31
N THR A 200 -24.18 -7.26 -26.28
CA THR A 200 -23.15 -6.22 -26.23
C THR A 200 -23.15 -5.60 -24.84
N TYR A 201 -21.98 -5.42 -24.26
CA TYR A 201 -21.83 -4.92 -22.90
C TYR A 201 -20.79 -3.80 -22.82
N ARG A 202 -20.97 -2.92 -21.83
CA ARG A 202 -19.89 -2.11 -21.26
C ARG A 202 -19.34 -2.83 -20.02
N ILE A 203 -18.03 -2.79 -19.82
CA ILE A 203 -17.37 -3.38 -18.65
C ILE A 203 -16.66 -2.30 -17.83
N TYR A 204 -16.78 -2.44 -16.52
CA TYR A 204 -16.27 -1.50 -15.53
C TYR A 204 -15.63 -2.25 -14.37
N ALA A 205 -14.74 -1.57 -13.66
CA ALA A 205 -14.29 -1.98 -12.35
C ALA A 205 -14.65 -0.92 -11.31
N LEU A 206 -14.95 -1.38 -10.11
CA LEU A 206 -15.35 -0.53 -9.00
C LEU A 206 -14.80 -1.09 -7.69
N GLU A 207 -14.10 -0.26 -6.94
CA GLU A 207 -13.82 -0.50 -5.52
C GLU A 207 -15.08 -0.18 -4.71
N ASP A 208 -15.94 -1.20 -4.55
CA ASP A 208 -17.26 -1.05 -3.96
C ASP A 208 -17.34 -1.55 -2.52
N VAL A 209 -16.88 -0.70 -1.59
CA VAL A 209 -16.92 -1.01 -0.15
C VAL A 209 -18.36 -1.19 0.35
N MET A 210 -19.31 -0.42 -0.18
CA MET A 210 -20.72 -0.43 0.26
C MET A 210 -21.58 -1.47 -0.46
N ARG A 211 -21.02 -2.20 -1.44
CA ARG A 211 -21.75 -3.21 -2.26
C ARG A 211 -23.01 -2.65 -2.92
N SER A 212 -22.90 -1.42 -3.42
CA SER A 212 -23.96 -0.74 -4.17
C SER A 212 -24.04 -1.16 -5.64
N TYR A 213 -22.98 -1.79 -6.14
CA TYR A 213 -22.71 -2.22 -7.51
C TYR A 213 -22.87 -1.13 -8.57
N LYS A 214 -22.69 0.13 -8.15
CA LYS A 214 -22.72 1.31 -9.01
C LYS A 214 -21.75 2.36 -8.49
N TYR A 215 -21.19 3.16 -9.39
CA TYR A 215 -20.31 4.25 -9.01
C TYR A 215 -21.12 5.41 -8.43
N SER A 216 -21.07 5.56 -7.11
CA SER A 216 -21.94 6.50 -6.38
C SER A 216 -21.18 7.60 -5.66
N GLN A 217 -19.87 7.41 -5.43
CA GLN A 217 -19.06 8.36 -4.68
C GLN A 217 -17.77 8.72 -5.45
N PRO A 218 -17.48 10.02 -5.65
CA PRO A 218 -16.30 10.46 -6.41
C PRO A 218 -14.93 9.98 -5.86
N GLY A 219 -14.89 9.51 -4.61
CA GLY A 219 -13.67 8.99 -3.97
C GLY A 219 -13.36 7.51 -4.23
N GLN A 220 -14.24 6.77 -4.90
CA GLN A 220 -14.04 5.34 -5.20
C GLN A 220 -13.04 5.19 -6.36
N GLN A 221 -12.22 4.14 -6.30
CA GLN A 221 -11.39 3.75 -7.44
C GLN A 221 -12.26 3.06 -8.50
N ILE A 222 -12.04 3.43 -9.75
CA ILE A 222 -12.79 2.91 -10.90
C ILE A 222 -11.87 2.57 -12.06
N ALA A 223 -12.35 1.70 -12.94
CA ALA A 223 -11.82 1.52 -14.28
C ALA A 223 -12.99 1.40 -15.25
N PHE A 224 -12.81 1.87 -16.48
CA PHE A 224 -13.77 1.66 -17.55
C PHE A 224 -13.02 1.23 -18.80
N TYR A 225 -13.60 0.30 -19.55
CA TYR A 225 -13.08 -0.07 -20.86
C TYR A 225 -13.62 0.89 -21.91
N ASP A 226 -12.75 1.37 -22.80
CA ASP A 226 -13.12 2.36 -23.83
C ASP A 226 -13.97 1.77 -24.96
N SER A 227 -13.98 0.45 -25.07
CA SER A 227 -14.62 -0.30 -26.14
C SER A 227 -15.78 -1.14 -25.62
N LEU A 228 -16.69 -1.52 -26.53
CA LEU A 228 -17.76 -2.45 -26.22
C LEU A 228 -17.23 -3.88 -26.25
N ILE A 229 -17.70 -4.72 -25.33
CA ILE A 229 -17.39 -6.15 -25.33
C ILE A 229 -18.58 -6.94 -25.90
N VAL A 230 -18.26 -7.93 -26.74
CA VAL A 230 -19.22 -8.88 -27.28
C VAL A 230 -18.69 -10.27 -26.95
N PRO A 231 -19.26 -10.98 -25.96
CA PRO A 231 -18.83 -12.32 -25.63
C PRO A 231 -19.01 -13.25 -26.83
N ALA A 232 -17.99 -14.04 -27.12
CA ALA A 232 -17.94 -15.01 -28.19
C ALA A 232 -17.23 -16.28 -27.71
N PHE A 233 -17.35 -17.35 -28.48
CA PHE A 233 -16.57 -18.55 -28.24
C PHE A 233 -16.19 -19.24 -29.53
N GLU A 234 -15.12 -20.02 -29.47
CA GLU A 234 -14.72 -20.95 -30.51
C GLU A 234 -14.39 -22.31 -29.89
N LEU A 235 -14.55 -23.37 -30.68
CA LEU A 235 -14.07 -24.70 -30.28
C LEU A 235 -12.62 -24.82 -30.73
N THR A 236 -11.73 -25.05 -29.78
CA THR A 236 -10.30 -25.18 -30.05
C THR A 236 -9.74 -26.41 -29.32
N THR A 237 -8.47 -26.71 -29.55
CA THR A 237 -7.81 -27.87 -28.96
C THR A 237 -6.53 -27.45 -28.27
N ARG A 238 -6.21 -28.11 -27.16
CA ARG A 238 -4.90 -27.99 -26.48
C ARG A 238 -4.25 -29.35 -26.34
N GLN A 239 -2.93 -29.35 -26.24
CA GLN A 239 -2.18 -30.56 -25.89
C GLN A 239 -2.05 -30.63 -24.37
N ASP A 240 -2.49 -31.74 -23.81
CA ASP A 240 -2.31 -32.07 -22.39
C ASP A 240 -1.36 -33.26 -22.27
N THR A 241 -0.60 -33.32 -21.19
CA THR A 241 0.45 -34.32 -21.01
C THR A 241 0.21 -35.14 -19.76
N ILE A 242 0.07 -36.45 -19.95
CA ILE A 242 0.09 -37.41 -18.85
C ILE A 242 1.54 -37.78 -18.60
N TRP A 243 1.99 -37.55 -17.37
CA TRP A 243 3.34 -37.88 -16.92
C TRP A 243 3.35 -39.26 -16.28
N LYS A 244 4.33 -40.08 -16.64
CA LYS A 244 4.56 -41.38 -15.99
C LYS A 244 5.29 -41.20 -14.66
N ASP A 245 6.23 -40.26 -14.65
CA ASP A 245 6.96 -39.79 -13.47
C ASP A 245 7.34 -38.31 -13.67
N SER A 246 8.09 -37.74 -12.72
CA SER A 246 8.49 -36.32 -12.73
C SER A 246 9.29 -35.85 -13.95
N LEU A 247 9.86 -36.78 -14.74
CA LEU A 247 10.78 -36.48 -15.84
C LEU A 247 10.33 -37.10 -17.17
N THR A 248 9.46 -38.10 -17.15
CA THR A 248 9.04 -38.84 -18.34
C THR A 248 7.58 -38.61 -18.67
N ILE A 249 7.38 -38.15 -19.91
CA ILE A 249 6.06 -38.01 -20.52
C ILE A 249 5.59 -39.40 -20.96
N ASP A 250 4.41 -39.81 -20.50
CA ASP A 250 3.77 -41.05 -20.94
C ASP A 250 3.03 -40.84 -22.27
N THR A 251 2.10 -39.88 -22.28
CA THR A 251 1.19 -39.64 -23.39
C THR A 251 0.89 -38.16 -23.53
N VAL A 252 0.95 -37.63 -24.75
CA VAL A 252 0.42 -36.30 -25.09
C VAL A 252 -0.95 -36.49 -25.73
N MET A 253 -2.00 -35.97 -25.10
CA MET A 253 -3.37 -36.07 -25.57
C MET A 253 -3.84 -34.73 -26.12
N THR A 254 -4.62 -34.75 -27.19
CA THR A 254 -5.30 -33.54 -27.69
C THR A 254 -6.68 -33.46 -27.07
N VAL A 255 -6.94 -32.40 -26.30
CA VAL A 255 -8.20 -32.18 -25.59
C VAL A 255 -8.92 -31.00 -26.22
N GLY A 256 -10.13 -31.23 -26.71
CA GLY A 256 -11.01 -30.16 -27.19
C GLY A 256 -11.56 -29.35 -26.01
N TYR A 257 -11.56 -28.03 -26.13
CA TYR A 257 -12.17 -27.13 -25.15
C TYR A 257 -12.83 -25.94 -25.84
N THR A 258 -13.78 -25.33 -25.12
CA THR A 258 -14.42 -24.08 -25.56
C THR A 258 -13.56 -22.91 -25.12
N HIS A 259 -13.05 -22.14 -26.08
CA HIS A 259 -12.31 -20.92 -25.83
C HIS A 259 -13.26 -19.73 -25.88
N PHE A 260 -13.43 -19.05 -24.76
CA PHE A 260 -14.28 -17.87 -24.63
C PHE A 260 -13.48 -16.60 -24.87
N MET A 261 -14.09 -15.61 -25.51
CA MET A 261 -13.45 -14.35 -25.90
C MET A 261 -14.39 -13.16 -25.63
N PRO A 262 -13.85 -11.96 -25.38
CA PRO A 262 -12.43 -11.68 -25.20
C PRO A 262 -11.89 -12.19 -23.85
N ASP A 263 -10.66 -12.69 -23.85
CA ASP A 263 -9.92 -13.19 -22.69
C ASP A 263 -8.73 -12.30 -22.29
N ASN A 264 -8.58 -11.17 -22.99
CA ASN A 264 -7.47 -10.24 -22.91
C ASN A 264 -7.92 -8.82 -22.55
N ILE A 265 -9.05 -8.66 -21.85
CA ILE A 265 -9.51 -7.34 -21.42
C ILE A 265 -8.50 -6.77 -20.42
N GLU A 266 -8.00 -5.57 -20.67
CA GLU A 266 -7.10 -4.87 -19.75
C GLU A 266 -7.81 -3.65 -19.16
N LEU A 267 -8.01 -3.67 -17.83
CA LEU A 267 -8.58 -2.58 -17.07
C LEU A 267 -7.50 -1.89 -16.23
N ARG A 268 -7.51 -0.55 -16.24
CA ARG A 268 -6.57 0.27 -15.48
C ARG A 268 -7.34 0.99 -14.38
N LEU A 269 -7.13 0.57 -13.15
CA LEU A 269 -7.80 1.11 -11.97
C LEU A 269 -7.16 2.43 -11.59
N PHE A 270 -7.95 3.48 -11.53
CA PHE A 270 -7.51 4.81 -11.14
C PHE A 270 -8.49 5.45 -10.16
N LYS A 271 -8.03 6.50 -9.49
CA LYS A 271 -8.87 7.33 -8.63
C LYS A 271 -8.97 8.72 -9.24
N GLU A 272 -10.19 9.21 -9.44
CA GLU A 272 -10.37 10.58 -9.90
C GLU A 272 -9.79 11.57 -8.89
N LYS A 273 -9.16 12.63 -9.40
CA LYS A 273 -8.61 13.70 -8.57
C LYS A 273 -9.75 14.62 -8.11
N VAL A 274 -10.41 14.23 -7.03
CA VAL A 274 -11.49 15.01 -6.42
C VAL A 274 -10.96 15.63 -5.13
N GLU A 275 -10.33 16.78 -5.27
CA GLU A 275 -9.88 17.57 -4.12
C GLU A 275 -11.05 18.40 -3.59
N ARG A 276 -11.71 17.87 -2.56
CA ARG A 276 -12.54 18.71 -1.68
C ARG A 276 -11.62 19.46 -0.75
N GLN A 277 -11.87 20.74 -0.48
CA GLN A 277 -11.17 21.48 0.56
C GLN A 277 -12.04 21.52 1.82
N TYR A 278 -11.49 21.11 2.96
CA TYR A 278 -12.09 21.30 4.27
C TYR A 278 -11.03 21.35 5.36
N MET A 279 -11.35 22.03 6.46
CA MET A 279 -10.50 22.12 7.64
C MET A 279 -10.51 20.78 8.39
N LEU A 280 -9.34 20.21 8.63
CA LEU A 280 -9.13 19.11 9.57
C LEU A 280 -9.20 19.65 11.00
N LYS A 281 -9.08 18.77 11.99
CA LYS A 281 -9.14 19.17 13.40
C LYS A 281 -8.04 20.21 13.71
N PRO A 282 -8.40 21.41 14.19
CA PRO A 282 -7.42 22.40 14.65
C PRO A 282 -6.70 21.92 15.91
N GLU A 283 -5.42 22.23 16.02
CA GLU A 283 -4.56 21.72 17.09
C GLU A 283 -3.66 22.82 17.66
N ARG A 284 -3.35 22.69 18.96
CA ARG A 284 -2.39 23.53 19.68
C ARG A 284 -1.46 22.60 20.47
N THR A 285 -0.43 22.12 19.77
CA THR A 285 0.56 21.17 20.30
C THR A 285 1.61 21.89 21.16
N ASP A 286 1.97 23.11 20.80
CA ASP A 286 2.84 24.02 21.53
C ASP A 286 2.03 25.22 22.04
N GLU A 287 2.41 25.78 23.19
CA GLU A 287 1.71 26.94 23.76
C GLU A 287 1.81 28.15 22.84
N LYS A 288 2.88 28.27 22.08
CA LYS A 288 3.16 29.36 21.17
C LYS A 288 2.52 29.22 19.80
N ILE A 289 1.96 28.06 19.44
CA ILE A 289 1.57 27.76 18.04
C ILE A 289 0.10 27.37 17.96
N LEU A 290 -0.68 28.10 17.15
CA LEU A 290 -1.99 27.65 16.70
C LEU A 290 -1.84 26.98 15.33
N THR A 291 -2.35 25.77 15.16
CA THR A 291 -2.25 25.02 13.90
C THR A 291 -3.62 24.81 13.28
N LEU A 292 -3.80 25.32 12.07
CA LEU A 292 -4.91 24.98 11.19
C LEU A 292 -4.39 24.05 10.11
N ARG A 293 -4.93 22.84 10.03
CA ARG A 293 -4.60 21.87 8.97
C ARG A 293 -5.80 21.66 8.07
N PHE A 294 -5.55 21.53 6.78
CA PHE A 294 -6.51 21.26 5.73
C PHE A 294 -6.13 19.97 5.02
N ASN A 295 -7.08 19.39 4.31
CA ASN A 295 -6.84 18.16 3.56
C ASN A 295 -6.24 18.42 2.15
N THR A 296 -6.29 19.66 1.67
CA THR A 296 -5.62 20.13 0.43
C THR A 296 -4.91 21.47 0.68
N SER A 297 -4.03 21.85 -0.23
CA SER A 297 -3.26 23.09 -0.16
C SER A 297 -4.19 24.30 -0.30
N LEU A 298 -3.92 25.36 0.46
CA LEU A 298 -4.79 26.52 0.53
C LEU A 298 -4.45 27.56 -0.55
N ASP A 299 -5.46 27.99 -1.31
CA ASP A 299 -5.36 29.15 -2.20
C ASP A 299 -5.27 30.47 -1.44
N THR A 300 -6.01 30.58 -0.33
CA THR A 300 -6.04 31.78 0.52
C THR A 300 -5.83 31.36 1.97
N ILE A 301 -4.84 31.98 2.60
CA ILE A 301 -4.49 31.70 3.99
C ILE A 301 -5.55 32.34 4.90
N PRO A 302 -6.21 31.55 5.76
CA PRO A 302 -7.20 32.09 6.69
C PRO A 302 -6.57 33.11 7.64
N VAL A 303 -7.30 34.15 8.01
CA VAL A 303 -6.83 35.12 9.01
C VAL A 303 -7.63 34.90 10.29
N PRO A 304 -6.99 34.47 11.40
CA PRO A 304 -7.69 34.29 12.67
C PRO A 304 -8.05 35.65 13.27
N VAL A 305 -9.31 35.80 13.68
CA VAL A 305 -9.82 36.97 14.40
C VAL A 305 -10.03 36.58 15.86
N PRO A 306 -9.30 37.18 16.82
CA PRO A 306 -9.46 36.89 18.25
C PRO A 306 -10.89 37.14 18.75
N LEU A 307 -11.44 36.21 19.54
CA LEU A 307 -12.77 36.35 20.15
C LEU A 307 -12.72 36.53 21.67
N ASN A 308 -11.86 35.76 22.36
CA ASN A 308 -11.78 35.77 23.83
C ASN A 308 -10.50 36.43 24.38
N PHE A 309 -9.70 37.07 23.53
CA PHE A 309 -8.50 37.83 23.92
C PHE A 309 -8.32 39.04 23.01
N THR A 310 -7.56 40.02 23.47
CA THR A 310 -7.24 41.24 22.71
C THR A 310 -5.72 41.35 22.59
N PRO A 311 -5.16 41.21 21.38
CA PRO A 311 -3.73 41.37 21.20
C PRO A 311 -3.25 42.81 21.43
N ALA A 312 -2.04 42.96 21.96
CA ALA A 312 -1.43 44.27 22.19
C ALA A 312 -1.01 45.00 20.91
N ASP A 313 -0.70 44.24 19.85
CA ASP A 313 -0.26 44.72 18.54
C ASP A 313 -1.07 44.03 17.42
N SER A 314 -1.18 44.69 16.27
CA SER A 314 -1.69 44.09 15.03
C SER A 314 -0.83 42.90 14.58
N ASN A 315 0.47 42.89 14.89
CA ASN A 315 1.41 41.79 14.59
C ASN A 315 1.51 40.74 15.71
N TRP A 316 0.37 40.20 16.13
CA TRP A 316 0.30 39.28 17.27
C TRP A 316 0.68 37.82 16.95
N TYR A 317 0.97 37.51 15.69
CA TYR A 317 1.51 36.22 15.28
C TYR A 317 2.50 36.33 14.10
N PHE A 318 3.40 35.35 13.97
CA PHE A 318 4.11 35.05 12.73
C PHE A 318 3.45 33.90 11.98
N LEU A 319 3.37 34.03 10.66
CA LEU A 319 2.76 33.03 9.80
C LEU A 319 3.82 32.07 9.26
N GLN A 320 3.58 30.77 9.40
CA GLN A 320 4.36 29.72 8.76
C GLN A 320 3.42 28.79 8.00
N THR A 321 3.69 28.62 6.70
CA THR A 321 3.11 27.53 5.92
C THR A 321 3.94 26.27 6.09
N ALA A 322 3.27 25.13 6.20
CA ALA A 322 3.87 23.81 6.31
C ALA A 322 3.09 22.81 5.45
N GLU A 323 3.67 21.61 5.25
CA GLU A 323 3.02 20.49 4.54
C GLU A 323 2.54 20.89 3.12
N GLU A 324 3.40 21.55 2.34
CA GLU A 324 3.08 22.02 0.98
C GLU A 324 1.84 22.95 0.92
N GLY A 325 1.64 23.75 1.97
CA GLY A 325 0.52 24.69 2.07
C GLY A 325 -0.79 24.08 2.60
N LYS A 326 -0.76 22.83 3.08
CA LYS A 326 -1.91 22.18 3.73
C LYS A 326 -2.04 22.55 5.21
N ALA A 327 -0.95 22.97 5.84
CA ALA A 327 -0.94 23.39 7.23
C ALA A 327 -0.47 24.83 7.36
N VAL A 328 -1.11 25.56 8.29
CA VAL A 328 -0.76 26.93 8.64
C VAL A 328 -0.56 27.00 10.15
N HIS A 329 0.63 27.44 10.54
CA HIS A 329 1.03 27.68 11.91
C HIS A 329 1.04 29.18 12.19
N TYR A 330 0.32 29.59 13.23
CA TYR A 330 0.33 30.96 13.75
C TYR A 330 1.15 30.97 15.04
N TRP A 331 2.36 31.49 14.94
CA TRP A 331 3.32 31.64 16.04
C TRP A 331 3.00 32.89 16.84
N LEU A 332 2.36 32.73 17.99
CA LEU A 332 1.92 33.83 18.86
C LEU A 332 3.11 34.61 19.39
N THR A 333 3.09 35.94 19.28
CA THR A 333 4.19 36.81 19.72
C THR A 333 4.02 37.30 21.16
N ASP A 334 2.77 37.43 21.62
CA ASP A 334 2.46 37.97 22.95
C ASP A 334 2.41 36.87 24.03
N SER A 335 3.31 37.00 25.02
CA SER A 335 3.39 36.09 26.16
C SER A 335 2.17 36.03 27.05
N LEU A 336 1.37 37.10 27.11
CA LEU A 336 0.13 37.09 27.88
C LEU A 336 -0.94 36.25 27.18
N ILE A 337 -0.92 36.19 25.84
CA ILE A 337 -1.86 35.40 25.04
C ILE A 337 -1.47 33.93 25.06
N TRP A 338 -0.22 33.60 24.71
CA TRP A 338 0.17 32.19 24.62
C TRP A 338 0.21 31.48 25.98
N LYS A 339 0.23 32.22 27.10
CA LYS A 339 0.09 31.64 28.43
C LYS A 339 -1.35 31.28 28.83
N GLN A 340 -2.37 31.65 28.06
CA GLN A 340 -3.76 31.30 28.34
C GLN A 340 -4.07 29.86 27.93
N ASP A 341 -4.85 29.17 28.75
CA ASP A 341 -5.20 27.76 28.53
C ASP A 341 -6.16 27.58 27.34
N THR A 342 -7.03 28.57 27.08
CA THR A 342 -8.02 28.51 26.00
C THR A 342 -7.98 29.78 25.16
N LEU A 343 -7.79 29.61 23.85
CA LEU A 343 -7.85 30.68 22.86
C LEU A 343 -8.95 30.35 21.86
N GLN A 344 -9.84 31.31 21.62
CA GLN A 344 -10.94 31.22 20.67
C GLN A 344 -10.72 32.26 19.59
N VAL A 345 -10.80 31.82 18.35
CA VAL A 345 -10.67 32.67 17.17
C VAL A 345 -11.80 32.35 16.20
N GLU A 346 -12.26 33.37 15.48
CA GLU A 346 -13.07 33.20 14.29
C GLU A 346 -12.13 33.08 13.09
N VAL A 347 -12.42 32.13 12.19
CA VAL A 347 -11.61 31.89 11.00
C VAL A 347 -12.52 31.83 9.78
N ASN A 348 -12.23 32.65 8.78
CA ASN A 348 -12.88 32.61 7.47
C ASN A 348 -11.96 31.88 6.48
N TYR A 349 -12.48 30.83 5.85
CA TYR A 349 -11.75 29.99 4.91
C TYR A 349 -12.67 29.43 3.81
N LEU A 350 -12.10 29.02 2.69
CA LEU A 350 -12.86 28.37 1.62
C LEU A 350 -13.07 26.88 1.92
N LYS A 351 -14.28 26.37 1.72
CA LYS A 351 -14.63 24.96 1.85
C LYS A 351 -15.42 24.49 0.64
N SER A 352 -15.14 23.27 0.19
CA SER A 352 -15.92 22.62 -0.87
C SER A 352 -17.30 22.20 -0.37
N ASP A 353 -18.33 22.56 -1.13
CA ASP A 353 -19.70 22.08 -0.91
C ASP A 353 -19.93 20.65 -1.45
N SER A 354 -21.17 20.18 -1.42
CA SER A 354 -21.56 18.85 -1.94
C SER A 354 -21.30 18.67 -3.44
N MET A 355 -21.27 19.76 -4.21
CA MET A 355 -20.99 19.80 -5.65
C MET A 355 -19.51 20.09 -5.94
N ASN A 356 -18.66 20.07 -4.90
CA ASN A 356 -17.23 20.38 -4.94
C ASN A 356 -16.89 21.82 -5.35
N ILE A 357 -17.78 22.78 -5.10
CA ILE A 357 -17.52 24.20 -5.36
C ILE A 357 -17.01 24.87 -4.08
N LEU A 358 -15.92 25.63 -4.17
CA LEU A 358 -15.37 26.40 -3.04
C LEU A 358 -16.31 27.55 -2.67
N ARG A 359 -16.73 27.57 -1.41
CA ARG A 359 -17.55 28.64 -0.81
C ARG A 359 -16.89 29.13 0.47
N PRO A 360 -16.96 30.44 0.78
CA PRO A 360 -16.47 30.95 2.06
C PRO A 360 -17.30 30.37 3.21
N GLN A 361 -16.61 29.90 4.24
CA GLN A 361 -17.16 29.42 5.49
C GLN A 361 -16.46 30.11 6.66
N THR A 362 -17.25 30.58 7.62
CA THR A 362 -16.77 31.15 8.88
C THR A 362 -17.02 30.17 10.00
N ASP A 363 -15.96 29.73 10.68
CA ASP A 363 -16.05 28.87 11.85
C ASP A 363 -15.42 29.52 13.08
N THR A 364 -15.98 29.22 14.25
CA THR A 364 -15.36 29.52 15.54
C THR A 364 -14.49 28.34 15.96
N VAL A 365 -13.18 28.57 16.09
CA VAL A 365 -12.20 27.56 16.47
C VAL A 365 -11.72 27.80 17.89
N GLN A 366 -11.77 26.76 18.72
CA GLN A 366 -11.25 26.78 20.08
C GLN A 366 -9.99 25.93 20.20
N PHE A 367 -8.88 26.59 20.55
CA PHE A 367 -7.61 25.97 20.86
C PHE A 367 -7.45 25.84 22.37
N THR A 368 -7.32 24.61 22.86
CA THR A 368 -7.15 24.34 24.29
C THR A 368 -5.81 23.68 24.54
N MET A 369 -5.06 24.19 25.53
CA MET A 369 -3.83 23.58 26.01
C MET A 369 -3.97 23.19 27.47
N ARG A 370 -3.86 21.89 27.75
CA ARG A 370 -3.82 21.40 29.14
C ARG A 370 -2.37 21.34 29.60
N ARG A 371 -1.98 22.25 30.47
CA ARG A 371 -0.67 22.19 31.14
C ARG A 371 -0.60 20.94 32.01
N ARG A 372 0.43 20.12 31.81
CA ARG A 372 0.79 19.10 32.80
C ARG A 372 1.39 19.82 34.01
N PRO A 373 1.09 19.41 35.25
CA PRO A 373 1.78 19.95 36.42
C PRO A 373 3.28 19.78 36.22
N VAL A 374 4.02 20.88 36.18
CA VAL A 374 5.48 20.83 36.12
C VAL A 374 5.94 20.17 37.41
N GLU A 375 6.58 19.00 37.32
CA GLU A 375 7.26 18.42 38.48
C GLU A 375 8.21 19.47 39.02
N LYS A 376 8.03 19.86 40.29
CA LYS A 376 8.91 20.83 40.95
C LYS A 376 10.33 20.30 40.87
N LYS A 377 11.13 20.82 39.93
CA LYS A 377 12.58 20.57 39.89
C LYS A 377 13.10 20.88 41.30
N LYS A 378 13.80 19.91 41.91
CA LYS A 378 14.49 20.09 43.20
C LYS A 378 15.27 21.41 43.12
N LYS A 379 15.10 22.30 44.12
CA LYS A 379 15.85 23.56 44.24
C LYS A 379 17.33 23.27 43.95
N LYS A 380 17.84 23.76 42.82
CA LYS A 380 19.28 23.85 42.57
C LYS A 380 19.88 24.82 43.60
N LYS A 381 21.12 24.56 44.03
CA LYS A 381 21.88 25.47 44.91
C LYS A 381 21.97 26.85 44.24
N ASP A 382 21.80 27.91 45.02
CA ASP A 382 21.66 29.32 44.61
C ASP A 382 22.89 29.96 43.88
N ASP A 383 23.87 29.18 43.41
CA ASP A 383 25.15 29.70 42.84
C ASP A 383 25.44 29.27 41.39
N GLU A 384 24.54 28.54 40.70
CA GLU A 384 24.69 28.28 39.26
C GLU A 384 23.85 29.28 38.45
N PRO A 385 24.45 30.06 37.53
CA PRO A 385 23.66 30.90 36.62
C PRO A 385 22.70 30.02 35.81
N GLU A 386 21.49 30.53 35.55
CA GLU A 386 20.51 29.82 34.73
C GLU A 386 21.12 29.53 33.35
N PRO A 387 21.02 28.29 32.83
CA PRO A 387 21.58 27.94 31.54
C PRO A 387 20.89 28.77 30.45
N ILE A 388 21.69 29.45 29.63
CA ILE A 388 21.20 30.23 28.49
C ILE A 388 20.53 29.28 27.50
N GLU A 389 19.26 29.51 27.19
CA GLU A 389 18.54 28.76 26.16
C GLU A 389 18.81 29.38 24.77
N PHE A 390 19.57 28.67 23.95
CA PHE A 390 19.84 29.07 22.57
C PHE A 390 18.70 28.71 21.62
N LEU A 391 18.65 29.40 20.48
CA LEU A 391 17.83 29.04 19.33
C LEU A 391 18.30 27.68 18.79
N GLY A 392 17.36 26.74 18.63
CA GLY A 392 17.65 25.46 18.00
C GLY A 392 17.93 25.65 16.51
N MET A 393 19.14 25.30 16.10
CA MET A 393 19.58 25.31 14.71
C MET A 393 20.12 23.91 14.35
N ASN A 394 19.57 23.33 13.29
CA ASN A 394 20.01 22.04 12.77
C ASN A 394 20.49 22.21 11.33
N VAL A 395 21.66 21.66 11.04
CA VAL A 395 22.22 21.64 9.68
C VAL A 395 22.37 20.20 9.25
N ASN A 396 21.80 19.85 8.10
CA ASN A 396 21.83 18.48 7.57
C ASN A 396 23.14 18.15 6.79
N ALA A 397 24.22 18.89 7.04
CA ALA A 397 25.47 18.78 6.30
C ALA A 397 26.64 18.38 7.21
N SER A 398 26.75 17.07 7.48
CA SER A 398 27.86 16.51 8.25
C SER A 398 28.40 15.24 7.60
N GLY A 399 29.72 15.05 7.67
CA GLY A 399 30.37 13.84 7.17
C GLY A 399 30.42 13.81 5.64
N SER A 400 29.88 12.76 5.02
CA SER A 400 29.91 12.58 3.56
C SER A 400 28.54 12.84 2.94
N ILE A 401 28.48 13.77 2.00
CA ILE A 401 27.26 14.22 1.31
C ILE A 401 27.34 13.83 -0.17
N ASN A 402 26.20 13.47 -0.76
CA ASN A 402 26.15 13.16 -2.19
C ASN A 402 26.03 14.45 -3.02
N LEU A 403 26.50 14.44 -4.26
CA LEU A 403 26.65 15.65 -5.07
C LEU A 403 25.36 16.49 -5.19
N TYR A 404 24.21 15.81 -5.30
CA TYR A 404 22.89 16.45 -5.46
C TYR A 404 22.06 16.48 -4.18
N ASP A 405 22.61 16.09 -3.03
CA ASP A 405 21.89 16.26 -1.77
C ASP A 405 21.82 17.77 -1.42
N THR A 406 20.67 18.23 -0.95
CA THR A 406 20.47 19.61 -0.51
C THR A 406 21.05 19.84 0.87
N VAL A 407 21.92 20.85 1.00
CA VAL A 407 22.35 21.40 2.29
C VAL A 407 21.28 22.37 2.78
N ALA A 408 20.77 22.11 3.97
CA ALA A 408 19.65 22.81 4.58
C ALA A 408 19.95 23.15 6.04
N VAL A 409 19.52 24.34 6.44
CA VAL A 409 19.55 24.84 7.81
C VAL A 409 18.10 24.99 8.27
N THR A 410 17.74 24.27 9.32
CA THR A 410 16.39 24.28 9.91
C THR A 410 16.42 24.88 11.31
N PHE A 411 15.54 25.85 11.56
CA PHE A 411 15.39 26.49 12.86
C PHE A 411 14.20 25.93 13.64
N SER A 412 14.30 25.93 14.97
CA SER A 412 13.21 25.49 15.86
C SER A 412 12.13 26.56 16.07
N GLU A 413 12.42 27.83 15.76
CA GLU A 413 11.54 28.98 15.95
C GLU A 413 11.72 29.95 14.76
N PRO A 414 10.71 30.79 14.42
CA PRO A 414 10.86 31.82 13.40
C PRO A 414 12.02 32.77 13.70
N VAL A 415 12.79 33.11 12.67
CA VAL A 415 13.97 33.98 12.76
C VAL A 415 13.74 35.28 11.99
N ALA A 416 14.20 36.40 12.55
CA ALA A 416 14.04 37.72 11.96
C ALA A 416 15.34 38.18 11.27
N GLY A 417 15.22 38.81 10.11
CA GLY A 417 16.36 39.45 9.44
C GLY A 417 17.44 38.49 8.93
N LEU A 418 17.12 37.20 8.77
CA LEU A 418 18.08 36.21 8.30
C LEU A 418 18.52 36.52 6.85
N THR A 419 19.82 36.75 6.68
CA THR A 419 20.46 36.94 5.38
C THR A 419 21.61 35.95 5.21
N LYS A 420 22.08 35.80 3.97
CA LYS A 420 23.23 34.98 3.62
C LYS A 420 24.49 35.31 4.44
N ASP A 421 24.68 36.58 4.81
CA ASP A 421 25.89 37.08 5.49
C ASP A 421 26.09 36.50 6.90
N HIS A 422 25.09 35.80 7.45
CA HIS A 422 25.19 35.10 8.74
C HIS A 422 25.91 33.76 8.62
N PHE A 423 26.14 33.27 7.40
CA PHE A 423 26.73 31.97 7.13
C PHE A 423 28.05 32.15 6.39
N TYR A 424 29.09 31.47 6.87
CA TYR A 424 30.40 31.43 6.23
C TYR A 424 30.62 30.04 5.66
N LEU A 425 30.89 29.96 4.36
CA LEU A 425 31.18 28.71 3.67
C LEU A 425 32.61 28.77 3.15
N ASP A 426 33.44 27.86 3.63
CA ASP A 426 34.81 27.69 3.14
C ASP A 426 34.94 26.40 2.36
N GLN A 427 35.79 26.41 1.34
CA GLN A 427 36.27 25.23 0.62
C GLN A 427 37.72 24.97 1.00
N LYS A 428 38.08 23.71 1.19
CA LYS A 428 39.46 23.31 1.45
C LYS A 428 40.24 23.21 0.15
N VAL A 429 41.23 24.07 -0.03
CA VAL A 429 42.19 24.03 -1.15
C VAL A 429 43.56 23.71 -0.57
N ASP A 430 44.10 22.55 -0.96
CA ASP A 430 45.29 21.92 -0.37
C ASP A 430 45.17 21.69 1.16
N THR A 431 45.67 22.64 1.96
CA THR A 431 45.63 22.61 3.43
C THR A 431 44.94 23.83 4.03
N LEU A 432 44.52 24.79 3.19
CA LEU A 432 43.94 26.05 3.62
C LEU A 432 42.44 26.10 3.30
N TRP A 433 41.70 26.76 4.17
CA TRP A 433 40.28 27.06 3.98
C TRP A 433 40.16 28.40 3.25
N GLU A 434 39.54 28.37 2.07
CA GLU A 434 39.27 29.55 1.26
C GLU A 434 37.77 29.83 1.23
N ALA A 435 37.38 31.07 1.51
CA ALA A 435 35.98 31.48 1.50
C ALA A 435 35.39 31.35 0.08
N VAL A 436 34.21 30.73 -0.01
CA VAL A 436 33.51 30.52 -1.27
C VAL A 436 32.08 31.03 -1.23
N ASP A 437 31.61 31.43 -2.41
CA ASP A 437 30.28 31.98 -2.57
C ASP A 437 29.17 30.90 -2.61
N PHE A 438 27.94 31.24 -2.25
CA PHE A 438 26.79 30.31 -2.31
C PHE A 438 25.46 31.05 -2.44
N ASP A 439 24.43 30.37 -2.90
CA ASP A 439 23.07 30.90 -2.88
C ASP A 439 22.37 30.48 -1.59
N PHE A 440 21.59 31.39 -1.02
CA PHE A 440 20.80 31.16 0.18
C PHE A 440 19.36 31.57 -0.06
N PHE A 441 18.41 30.65 0.12
CA PHE A 441 17.00 30.91 -0.12
C PHE A 441 16.09 30.10 0.82
N PRO A 442 14.91 30.63 1.17
CA PRO A 442 13.95 29.93 2.01
C PRO A 442 13.31 28.76 1.25
N ASP A 443 12.95 27.72 2.00
CA ASP A 443 12.12 26.63 1.52
C ASP A 443 10.66 27.11 1.37
N THR A 444 10.10 26.94 0.18
CA THR A 444 8.72 27.37 -0.11
C THR A 444 7.67 26.52 0.61
N THR A 445 8.04 25.32 1.06
CA THR A 445 7.14 24.38 1.75
C THR A 445 7.21 24.49 3.26
N ASN A 446 8.32 25.00 3.81
CA ASN A 446 8.53 25.19 5.23
C ASN A 446 9.37 26.44 5.50
N SER A 447 8.74 27.51 6.00
CA SER A 447 9.42 28.81 6.20
C SER A 447 10.50 28.83 7.30
N LEU A 448 10.69 27.74 8.06
CA LEU A 448 11.79 27.60 9.04
C LEU A 448 13.02 26.90 8.46
N ASN A 449 12.91 26.40 7.24
CA ASN A 449 13.96 25.68 6.56
C ASN A 449 14.54 26.56 5.44
N PHE A 450 15.86 26.56 5.31
CA PHE A 450 16.58 27.38 4.35
C PHE A 450 17.63 26.52 3.65
N PHE A 451 17.77 26.72 2.34
CA PHE A 451 18.70 25.95 1.52
C PHE A 451 19.95 26.75 1.19
N ILE A 452 21.09 26.07 1.26
CA ILE A 452 22.38 26.54 0.77
C ILE A 452 22.68 25.77 -0.52
N LYS A 453 22.82 26.51 -1.62
CA LYS A 453 23.07 25.92 -2.94
C LYS A 453 24.37 26.44 -3.52
N ARG A 454 25.16 25.51 -4.03
CA ARG A 454 26.41 25.76 -4.75
C ARG A 454 26.61 24.65 -5.78
N PRO A 455 27.29 24.90 -6.91
CA PRO A 455 27.81 23.82 -7.75
C PRO A 455 28.93 23.08 -7.01
N TRP A 456 28.54 22.13 -6.16
CA TRP A 456 29.45 21.24 -5.46
C TRP A 456 30.34 20.49 -6.46
N LYS A 457 31.57 20.16 -6.06
CA LYS A 457 32.54 19.41 -6.87
C LYS A 457 32.91 18.12 -6.15
N TYR A 458 33.11 17.05 -6.91
CA TYR A 458 33.45 15.73 -6.37
C TYR A 458 34.73 15.76 -5.54
N GLY A 459 34.72 15.05 -4.41
CA GLY A 459 35.89 14.86 -3.55
C GLY A 459 36.31 16.07 -2.73
N GLU A 460 35.72 17.24 -2.96
CA GLU A 460 36.02 18.48 -2.26
C GLU A 460 35.44 18.49 -0.84
N GLU A 461 36.14 19.17 0.07
CA GLU A 461 35.76 19.35 1.47
C GLU A 461 35.32 20.80 1.70
N TYR A 462 34.23 20.96 2.45
CA TYR A 462 33.64 22.25 2.78
C TYR A 462 33.39 22.36 4.27
N ARG A 463 33.41 23.59 4.77
CA ARG A 463 33.12 23.91 6.16
C ARG A 463 32.10 25.03 6.20
N LEU A 464 30.99 24.78 6.89
CA LEU A 464 29.95 25.77 7.15
C LEU A 464 30.06 26.23 8.60
N GLU A 465 30.23 27.53 8.78
CA GLU A 465 30.33 28.18 10.08
C GLU A 465 29.24 29.22 10.26
N VAL A 466 28.75 29.33 11.50
CA VAL A 466 27.81 30.37 11.95
C VAL A 466 28.31 30.88 13.29
N ASP A 467 28.59 32.18 13.36
CA ASP A 467 29.02 32.84 14.59
C ASP A 467 27.88 32.86 15.62
N SER A 468 28.23 32.81 16.91
CA SER A 468 27.24 32.97 17.98
C SER A 468 26.64 34.37 18.00
N ALA A 469 25.39 34.46 18.46
CA ALA A 469 24.69 35.74 18.63
C ALA A 469 24.60 36.59 17.35
N THR A 470 24.47 35.95 16.19
CA THR A 470 24.25 36.62 14.91
C THR A 470 22.81 36.48 14.43
N ILE A 471 22.18 35.33 14.69
CA ILE A 471 20.79 35.03 14.31
C ILE A 471 19.89 35.16 15.53
N PHE A 472 18.81 35.93 15.37
CA PHE A 472 17.86 36.25 16.44
C PHE A 472 16.47 35.68 16.14
N SER A 473 15.91 34.95 17.11
CA SER A 473 14.56 34.39 17.02
C SER A 473 13.50 35.43 17.36
N ALA A 474 12.28 35.21 16.85
CA ALA A 474 11.08 35.95 17.20
C ALA A 474 10.78 35.98 18.72
N TYR A 475 11.35 35.06 19.49
CA TYR A 475 11.13 34.92 20.93
C TYR A 475 12.31 35.38 21.79
N GLY A 476 13.28 36.08 21.21
CA GLY A 476 14.38 36.66 21.97
C GLY A 476 15.58 35.74 22.18
N LYS A 477 15.66 34.63 21.45
CA LYS A 477 16.79 33.68 21.56
C LYS A 477 17.83 33.95 20.48
N TRP A 478 19.09 33.87 20.87
CA TRP A 478 20.24 33.92 19.96
C TRP A 478 20.68 32.51 19.58
N ASN A 479 21.26 32.34 18.39
CA ASN A 479 21.93 31.08 18.03
C ASN A 479 23.23 30.87 18.82
N ASP A 480 23.60 29.61 19.00
CA ASP A 480 24.95 29.21 19.44
C ASP A 480 25.89 29.08 18.23
N VAL A 481 27.20 28.99 18.48
CA VAL A 481 28.22 28.74 17.45
C VAL A 481 27.93 27.41 16.76
N TYR A 482 28.02 27.40 15.43
CA TYR A 482 28.01 26.17 14.64
C TYR A 482 29.25 26.12 13.75
N SER A 483 29.88 24.95 13.69
CA SER A 483 30.95 24.64 12.74
C SER A 483 30.80 23.18 12.31
N GLY A 484 30.44 22.97 11.05
CA GLY A 484 30.26 21.65 10.46
C GLY A 484 31.13 21.47 9.23
N GLU A 485 31.89 20.38 9.19
CA GLU A 485 32.64 19.97 8.01
C GLU A 485 31.91 18.85 7.27
N PHE A 486 31.88 18.96 5.94
CA PHE A 486 31.34 17.93 5.07
C PHE A 486 32.15 17.77 3.80
N LYS A 487 32.15 16.54 3.29
CA LYS A 487 32.88 16.13 2.09
C LYS A 487 31.92 15.63 1.03
N ILE A 488 32.06 16.16 -0.18
CA ILE A 488 31.33 15.65 -1.34
C ILE A 488 32.00 14.36 -1.79
N LYS A 489 31.21 13.30 -1.97
CA LYS A 489 31.74 12.02 -2.48
C LYS A 489 32.46 12.19 -3.82
N LYS A 490 33.42 11.32 -4.07
CA LYS A 490 34.16 11.31 -5.33
C LYS A 490 33.29 10.79 -6.48
N GLU A 491 33.69 11.11 -7.71
CA GLU A 491 32.98 10.68 -8.92
C GLU A 491 32.99 9.15 -9.08
N ASP A 492 34.12 8.50 -8.73
CA ASP A 492 34.29 7.05 -8.78
C ASP A 492 33.42 6.29 -7.76
N GLU A 493 32.83 6.98 -6.78
CA GLU A 493 31.87 6.40 -5.84
C GLU A 493 30.44 6.29 -6.40
N TYR A 494 30.20 6.78 -7.63
CA TYR A 494 28.91 6.69 -8.32
C TYR A 494 28.96 5.78 -9.53
N GLY A 495 27.78 5.38 -10.02
CA GLY A 495 27.61 4.75 -11.33
C GLY A 495 26.71 5.58 -12.24
N HIS A 496 26.72 5.25 -13.53
CA HIS A 496 25.91 5.89 -14.56
C HIS A 496 25.06 4.83 -15.27
N LEU A 497 23.82 5.19 -15.61
CA LEU A 497 22.89 4.32 -16.32
C LEU A 497 22.32 5.07 -17.52
N TYR A 498 22.56 4.53 -18.71
CA TYR A 498 21.89 4.93 -19.94
C TYR A 498 20.86 3.86 -20.33
N ILE A 499 19.64 4.29 -20.64
CA ILE A 499 18.58 3.41 -21.12
C ILE A 499 18.13 3.90 -22.49
N ASN A 500 18.34 3.08 -23.52
CA ASN A 500 17.76 3.23 -24.83
C ASN A 500 16.30 2.73 -24.80
N ILE A 501 15.34 3.59 -25.15
CA ILE A 501 13.91 3.32 -25.05
C ILE A 501 13.34 3.06 -26.43
N GLU A 502 12.82 1.85 -26.65
CA GLU A 502 12.10 1.50 -27.86
C GLU A 502 10.58 1.53 -27.63
N GLY A 503 9.87 2.21 -28.53
CA GLY A 503 8.41 2.25 -28.54
C GLY A 503 7.77 3.41 -27.77
N ALA A 504 8.57 4.35 -27.25
CA ALA A 504 8.13 5.64 -26.73
C ALA A 504 8.77 6.80 -27.52
N ASP A 505 8.14 7.97 -27.48
CA ASP A 505 8.65 9.20 -28.08
C ASP A 505 9.12 10.19 -27.00
N THR A 506 9.37 11.45 -27.39
CA THR A 506 9.85 12.51 -26.49
C THR A 506 8.80 13.04 -25.53
N THR A 507 7.52 12.65 -25.65
CA THR A 507 6.50 13.04 -24.66
C THR A 507 6.57 12.15 -23.42
N ALA A 508 7.38 11.09 -23.42
CA ALA A 508 7.57 10.23 -22.27
C ALA A 508 8.64 10.74 -21.30
N PHE A 509 8.49 10.37 -20.03
CA PHE A 509 9.58 10.45 -19.05
C PHE A 509 9.79 9.12 -18.34
N VAL A 510 11.03 8.88 -17.92
CA VAL A 510 11.44 7.71 -17.16
C VAL A 510 11.72 8.12 -15.73
N GLU A 511 11.13 7.38 -14.80
CA GLU A 511 11.43 7.43 -13.38
C GLU A 511 12.30 6.24 -13.00
N LEU A 512 13.41 6.54 -12.35
CA LEU A 512 14.22 5.54 -11.68
C LEU A 512 13.64 5.33 -10.28
N LEU A 513 13.39 4.08 -9.91
CA LEU A 513 12.72 3.69 -8.67
C LEU A 513 13.68 2.94 -7.74
N ASN A 514 13.45 3.06 -6.44
CA ASN A 514 14.11 2.24 -5.43
C ASN A 514 13.38 0.90 -5.19
N SER A 515 13.90 0.08 -4.28
CA SER A 515 13.31 -1.22 -3.90
C SER A 515 11.94 -1.13 -3.19
N SER A 516 11.45 0.07 -2.90
CA SER A 516 10.14 0.34 -2.31
C SER A 516 9.11 0.85 -3.32
N ASP A 517 9.41 0.79 -4.63
CA ASP A 517 8.57 1.33 -5.72
C ASP A 517 8.37 2.85 -5.63
N GLN A 518 9.36 3.58 -5.09
CA GLN A 518 9.33 5.04 -5.00
C GLN A 518 10.28 5.68 -6.02
N PRO A 519 9.84 6.73 -6.75
CA PRO A 519 10.70 7.45 -7.69
C PRO A 519 11.78 8.21 -6.94
N ILE A 520 13.02 8.00 -7.35
CA ILE A 520 14.20 8.69 -6.81
C ILE A 520 14.76 9.75 -7.77
N ARG A 521 14.56 9.54 -9.08
CA ARG A 521 14.97 10.45 -10.15
C ARG A 521 13.99 10.33 -11.30
N LYS A 522 13.86 11.42 -12.05
CA LYS A 522 13.00 11.50 -13.23
C LYS A 522 13.75 12.22 -14.34
N VAL A 523 13.71 11.67 -15.55
CA VAL A 523 14.36 12.24 -16.74
C VAL A 523 13.43 12.08 -17.94
N LYS A 524 13.21 13.16 -18.69
CA LYS A 524 12.43 13.14 -19.93
C LYS A 524 13.21 12.43 -21.03
N VAL A 525 12.51 11.64 -21.87
CA VAL A 525 13.12 10.94 -22.99
C VAL A 525 13.61 11.95 -24.03
N LYS A 526 14.88 11.83 -24.44
CA LYS A 526 15.50 12.64 -25.48
C LYS A 526 16.25 11.73 -26.44
N ASP A 527 16.09 11.95 -27.74
CA ASP A 527 16.77 11.18 -28.80
C ASP A 527 16.62 9.65 -28.65
N GLY A 528 15.48 9.20 -28.14
CA GLY A 528 15.18 7.78 -27.93
C GLY A 528 15.79 7.16 -26.67
N GLY A 529 16.39 7.94 -25.77
CA GLY A 529 16.97 7.41 -24.54
C GLY A 529 16.87 8.34 -23.32
N VAL A 530 17.33 7.84 -22.18
CA VAL A 530 17.46 8.59 -20.92
C VAL A 530 18.80 8.27 -20.26
N LEU A 531 19.42 9.31 -19.68
CA LEU A 531 20.71 9.19 -19.00
C LEU A 531 20.58 9.61 -17.54
N PHE A 532 20.92 8.69 -16.64
CA PHE A 532 21.01 8.93 -15.21
C PHE A 532 22.48 8.88 -14.79
N MET A 533 23.08 10.05 -14.53
CA MET A 533 24.45 10.16 -14.03
C MET A 533 24.49 10.13 -12.49
N ASP A 534 25.63 9.81 -11.88
CA ASP A 534 25.87 9.98 -10.44
C ASP A 534 24.90 9.22 -9.54
N LEU A 535 24.54 8.01 -9.95
CA LEU A 535 23.70 7.11 -9.18
C LEU A 535 24.49 6.50 -8.04
N LYS A 536 23.87 6.42 -6.86
CA LYS A 536 24.45 5.74 -5.71
C LYS A 536 24.52 4.23 -6.04
N PRO A 537 25.53 3.50 -5.57
CA PRO A 537 25.57 2.04 -5.76
C PRO A 537 24.39 1.37 -5.06
N ASP A 538 23.44 0.87 -5.84
CA ASP A 538 22.23 0.22 -5.34
C ASP A 538 21.52 -0.54 -6.48
N LYS A 539 20.43 -1.20 -6.12
CA LYS A 539 19.46 -1.78 -7.05
C LYS A 539 18.43 -0.74 -7.45
N TYR A 540 18.28 -0.56 -8.75
CA TYR A 540 17.28 0.32 -9.32
C TYR A 540 16.33 -0.41 -10.25
N TYR A 541 15.13 0.15 -10.35
CA TYR A 541 14.08 -0.26 -11.28
C TYR A 541 13.70 0.94 -12.13
N ALA A 542 13.08 0.73 -13.29
CA ALA A 542 12.62 1.82 -14.14
C ALA A 542 11.13 1.69 -14.45
N ARG A 543 10.45 2.83 -14.36
CA ARG A 543 9.07 3.03 -14.81
C ARG A 543 9.06 4.14 -15.84
N LEU A 544 8.31 3.97 -16.92
CA LEU A 544 8.10 4.98 -17.95
C LEU A 544 6.64 5.41 -17.92
N VAL A 545 6.43 6.72 -18.01
CA VAL A 545 5.12 7.35 -18.13
C VAL A 545 5.02 8.00 -19.51
N LEU A 546 3.95 7.69 -20.24
CA LEU A 546 3.58 8.43 -21.45
C LEU A 546 2.77 9.66 -21.04
N ASP A 547 3.47 10.77 -20.87
CA ASP A 547 2.92 12.06 -20.50
C ASP A 547 2.39 12.77 -21.74
N VAL A 548 1.10 12.58 -22.01
CA VAL A 548 0.48 13.02 -23.28
C VAL A 548 0.27 14.54 -23.29
N ASN A 549 0.24 15.17 -22.11
CA ASN A 549 0.03 16.61 -21.96
C ASN A 549 1.32 17.41 -21.68
N ASP A 550 2.46 16.73 -21.55
CA ASP A 550 3.79 17.28 -21.30
C ASP A 550 3.89 18.16 -20.04
N ASN A 551 3.16 17.80 -18.98
CA ASN A 551 3.21 18.52 -17.70
C ASN A 551 4.29 17.97 -16.73
N GLY A 552 4.94 16.87 -17.10
CA GLY A 552 5.98 16.20 -16.33
C GLY A 552 5.47 15.39 -15.13
N VAL A 553 4.18 15.10 -15.04
CA VAL A 553 3.53 14.40 -13.92
C VAL A 553 2.57 13.35 -14.50
N TRP A 554 2.45 12.19 -13.84
CA TRP A 554 1.44 11.21 -14.24
C TRP A 554 0.03 11.71 -13.92
N ASP A 555 -0.85 11.72 -14.92
CA ASP A 555 -2.25 12.11 -14.75
C ASP A 555 -3.21 10.92 -14.65
N THR A 556 -4.05 10.98 -13.61
CA THR A 556 -5.17 10.05 -13.42
C THR A 556 -6.28 10.28 -14.46
N GLY A 557 -7.17 9.30 -14.62
CA GLY A 557 -8.32 9.38 -15.52
C GLY A 557 -9.47 10.26 -15.03
N ASN A 558 -10.44 10.49 -15.90
CA ASN A 558 -11.70 11.17 -15.60
C ASN A 558 -12.83 10.48 -16.39
N TYR A 559 -13.83 9.95 -15.67
CA TYR A 559 -14.93 9.22 -16.26
C TYR A 559 -15.91 10.11 -17.02
N ALA A 560 -16.23 11.29 -16.48
CA ALA A 560 -17.15 12.25 -17.12
C ALA A 560 -16.64 12.71 -18.48
N ASP A 561 -15.32 12.93 -18.59
CA ASP A 561 -14.66 13.34 -19.83
C ASP A 561 -14.24 12.14 -20.70
N LYS A 562 -14.52 10.90 -20.27
CA LYS A 562 -14.05 9.64 -20.89
C LYS A 562 -12.54 9.59 -21.09
N ARG A 563 -11.79 10.28 -20.25
CA ARG A 563 -10.33 10.33 -20.28
C ARG A 563 -9.76 9.17 -19.50
N GLN A 564 -9.02 8.30 -20.17
CA GLN A 564 -8.25 7.25 -19.53
C GLN A 564 -7.05 7.86 -18.76
N PRO A 565 -6.57 7.21 -17.69
CA PRO A 565 -5.31 7.57 -17.07
C PRO A 565 -4.15 7.42 -18.07
N GLU A 566 -3.06 8.13 -17.82
CA GLU A 566 -1.85 8.02 -18.62
C GLU A 566 -1.24 6.62 -18.53
N LEU A 567 -0.60 6.21 -19.63
CA LEU A 567 -0.03 4.88 -19.74
C LEU A 567 1.30 4.80 -19.01
N VAL A 568 1.47 3.69 -18.29
CA VAL A 568 2.66 3.39 -17.51
C VAL A 568 3.21 2.05 -17.95
N PHE A 569 4.54 1.98 -18.07
CA PHE A 569 5.27 0.76 -18.40
C PHE A 569 6.35 0.52 -17.34
N TYR A 570 6.58 -0.74 -16.99
CA TYR A 570 7.68 -1.14 -16.09
C TYR A 570 8.73 -1.92 -16.87
N CYS A 571 10.00 -1.63 -16.58
CA CYS A 571 11.09 -2.47 -17.06
C CYS A 571 11.15 -3.74 -16.20
N PRO A 572 11.01 -4.96 -16.77
CA PRO A 572 11.12 -6.20 -16.01
C PRO A 572 12.53 -6.45 -15.46
N LYS A 573 13.54 -5.77 -16.01
CA LYS A 573 14.95 -5.94 -15.65
C LYS A 573 15.32 -5.07 -14.46
N ILE A 574 16.12 -5.63 -13.55
CA ILE A 574 16.68 -4.93 -12.40
C ILE A 574 18.07 -4.40 -12.78
N PHE A 575 18.34 -3.13 -12.48
CA PHE A 575 19.63 -2.50 -12.72
C PHE A 575 20.45 -2.51 -11.42
N ASN A 576 21.46 -3.37 -11.34
CA ASN A 576 22.40 -3.37 -10.22
C ASN A 576 23.55 -2.41 -10.57
N ILE A 577 23.54 -1.21 -9.98
CA ILE A 577 24.54 -0.18 -10.24
C ILE A 577 25.62 -0.25 -9.15
N MET A 578 26.88 -0.28 -9.56
CA MET A 578 28.04 -0.26 -8.66
C MET A 578 28.86 1.03 -8.85
N GLN A 579 29.79 1.27 -7.93
CA GLN A 579 30.77 2.34 -8.02
C GLN A 579 31.59 2.23 -9.31
N ASN A 580 31.83 3.36 -9.97
CA ASN A 580 32.61 3.51 -11.20
C ASN A 580 32.09 2.65 -12.38
N TRP A 581 30.79 2.34 -12.41
CA TRP A 581 30.18 1.61 -13.51
C TRP A 581 29.47 2.54 -14.49
N GLN A 582 29.54 2.19 -15.77
CA GLN A 582 28.70 2.75 -16.82
C GLN A 582 27.88 1.61 -17.42
N VAL A 583 26.57 1.65 -17.19
CA VAL A 583 25.63 0.62 -17.61
C VAL A 583 24.79 1.17 -18.75
N GLU A 584 24.76 0.44 -19.86
CA GLU A 584 23.92 0.77 -21.02
C GLU A 584 22.96 -0.39 -21.29
N GLU A 585 21.68 -0.07 -21.40
CA GLU A 585 20.61 -1.06 -21.52
C GLU A 585 19.58 -0.61 -22.56
N THR A 586 18.99 -1.57 -23.27
CA THR A 586 17.87 -1.31 -24.18
C THR A 586 16.58 -1.86 -23.59
N TRP A 587 15.54 -1.04 -23.56
CA TRP A 587 14.23 -1.38 -23.06
C TRP A 587 13.15 -1.13 -24.11
N ASN A 588 12.56 -2.22 -24.60
CA ASN A 588 11.35 -2.18 -25.41
C ASN A 588 10.11 -2.29 -24.52
N ILE A 589 9.31 -1.22 -24.49
CA ILE A 589 8.19 -1.09 -23.54
C ILE A 589 7.02 -2.04 -23.85
N LYS A 590 6.95 -2.61 -25.07
CA LYS A 590 5.86 -3.48 -25.53
C LYS A 590 6.26 -4.96 -25.62
N ALA A 591 7.53 -5.29 -25.42
CA ALA A 591 8.01 -6.67 -25.54
C ALA A 591 7.40 -7.62 -24.50
N THR A 592 7.10 -7.11 -23.31
CA THR A 592 6.50 -7.89 -22.21
C THR A 592 5.05 -7.43 -21.99
N PRO A 593 4.07 -8.33 -21.90
CA PRO A 593 2.68 -7.97 -21.60
C PRO A 593 2.57 -7.22 -20.25
N MET A 594 1.66 -6.24 -20.14
CA MET A 594 1.56 -5.34 -18.98
C MET A 594 1.50 -6.08 -17.63
N LYS A 595 0.72 -7.16 -17.55
CA LYS A 595 0.58 -7.99 -16.33
C LYS A 595 1.87 -8.68 -15.87
N ARG A 596 2.92 -8.71 -16.68
CA ARG A 596 4.24 -9.31 -16.38
C ARG A 596 5.37 -8.27 -16.35
N GLN A 597 5.06 -6.98 -16.53
CA GLN A 597 6.08 -5.94 -16.59
C GLN A 597 6.65 -5.60 -15.21
N LYS A 598 5.79 -5.50 -14.19
CA LYS A 598 6.21 -5.11 -12.84
C LYS A 598 7.05 -6.22 -12.19
N PRO A 599 8.30 -5.95 -11.79
CA PRO A 599 9.13 -6.94 -11.09
C PRO A 599 8.55 -7.33 -9.73
N ILE A 600 8.53 -8.64 -9.44
CA ILE A 600 7.95 -9.22 -8.22
C ILE A 600 8.59 -8.71 -6.92
N ASP A 601 9.83 -8.24 -6.99
CA ASP A 601 10.58 -7.73 -5.85
C ASP A 601 9.95 -6.44 -5.28
N ILE A 602 9.38 -5.61 -6.17
CA ILE A 602 8.72 -4.34 -5.83
C ILE A 602 7.19 -4.40 -5.89
N THR A 603 6.60 -5.55 -6.25
CA THR A 603 5.16 -5.81 -6.16
C THR A 603 4.73 -5.95 -4.70
N LYS A 604 3.72 -5.18 -4.28
CA LYS A 604 3.19 -5.21 -2.90
C LYS A 604 2.19 -6.34 -2.70
N ASN A 605 1.27 -6.51 -3.64
CA ASN A 605 0.24 -7.55 -3.70
C ASN A 605 0.81 -8.79 -4.39
N LYS A 606 1.60 -9.58 -3.65
CA LYS A 606 2.24 -10.79 -4.19
C LYS A 606 1.24 -11.95 -4.32
N PRO A 607 1.28 -12.74 -5.40
CA PRO A 607 0.47 -13.95 -5.53
C PRO A 607 0.70 -14.95 -4.39
N LYS A 608 -0.37 -15.54 -3.88
CA LYS A 608 -0.36 -16.48 -2.75
C LYS A 608 0.49 -17.73 -3.03
N GLU A 609 0.51 -18.22 -4.28
CA GLU A 609 1.32 -19.37 -4.70
C GLU A 609 2.81 -19.22 -4.39
N LEU A 610 3.37 -18.01 -4.55
CA LEU A 610 4.77 -17.71 -4.29
C LEU A 610 5.09 -17.61 -2.79
N THR A 611 4.06 -17.49 -1.94
CA THR A 611 4.19 -17.42 -0.48
C THR A 611 3.94 -18.75 0.22
N LYS A 612 3.47 -19.79 -0.49
CA LYS A 612 3.31 -21.14 0.07
C LYS A 612 4.69 -21.68 0.42
N LYS A 613 4.97 -21.89 1.72
CA LYS A 613 6.18 -22.58 2.17
C LYS A 613 6.23 -23.97 1.51
N LYS A 614 7.28 -24.25 0.72
CA LYS A 614 7.55 -25.62 0.27
C LYS A 614 7.80 -26.49 1.49
N ARG A 615 7.03 -27.56 1.61
CA ARG A 615 7.10 -28.49 2.73
C ARG A 615 8.36 -29.35 2.63
N ASP A 616 9.08 -29.49 3.73
CA ASP A 616 10.28 -30.31 3.79
C ASP A 616 9.94 -31.72 4.28
N TYR A 617 9.54 -32.57 3.33
CA TYR A 617 9.17 -33.97 3.58
C TYR A 617 10.28 -34.78 4.28
N LYS A 618 11.54 -34.31 4.28
CA LYS A 618 12.67 -35.05 4.88
C LYS A 618 12.73 -34.93 6.41
N ASN A 619 12.14 -33.91 7.00
CA ASN A 619 12.33 -33.58 8.43
C ASN A 619 11.12 -33.90 9.33
N GLU A 620 10.01 -34.38 8.77
CA GLU A 620 8.77 -34.59 9.53
C GLU A 620 8.79 -35.84 10.43
N GLY A 621 9.68 -36.81 10.18
CA GLY A 621 9.86 -37.99 11.04
C GLY A 621 10.69 -37.75 12.31
N THR A 622 11.37 -36.61 12.43
CA THR A 622 12.37 -36.34 13.47
C THR A 622 11.91 -35.40 14.59
N GLN A 623 10.79 -34.67 14.41
CA GLN A 623 10.37 -33.63 15.36
C GLN A 623 9.53 -34.10 16.56
N SER A 624 9.25 -35.40 16.71
CA SER A 624 8.45 -35.87 17.86
C SER A 624 9.24 -36.08 19.18
N SER A 625 10.52 -35.70 19.27
CA SER A 625 11.35 -36.00 20.47
C SER A 625 11.87 -34.79 21.27
N SER A 626 11.67 -33.55 20.83
CA SER A 626 12.39 -32.40 21.43
C SER A 626 11.54 -31.35 22.14
N ASN A 627 10.36 -31.68 22.67
CA ASN A 627 9.59 -30.74 23.48
C ASN A 627 9.10 -31.36 24.82
N ARG A 628 10.07 -31.67 25.69
CA ARG A 628 9.85 -31.80 27.14
C ARG A 628 11.06 -31.26 27.89
N ASN A 629 11.10 -29.95 28.15
CA ASN A 629 11.71 -29.42 29.37
C ASN A 629 11.39 -27.94 29.59
N SER A 630 10.46 -27.67 30.50
CA SER A 630 10.55 -26.54 31.46
C SER A 630 9.26 -26.47 32.27
N GLY A 631 9.28 -27.01 33.49
CA GLY A 631 8.13 -26.95 34.38
C GLY A 631 8.34 -27.69 35.69
N VAL A 632 9.54 -27.65 36.27
CA VAL A 632 9.74 -28.08 37.66
C VAL A 632 9.75 -26.83 38.52
N GLY A 633 8.61 -26.56 39.14
CA GLY A 633 8.49 -25.61 40.24
C GLY A 633 9.29 -26.13 41.43
N GLY A 634 10.39 -25.44 41.73
CA GLY A 634 11.15 -25.62 42.95
C GLY A 634 10.53 -24.81 44.08
N LEU A 635 9.90 -25.51 45.03
CA LEU A 635 9.73 -25.04 46.40
C LEU A 635 11.06 -25.22 47.15
N ARG A 636 11.56 -24.18 47.81
CA ARG A 636 11.73 -24.08 49.28
C ARG A 636 12.86 -23.12 49.70
N PHE A 637 12.52 -22.37 50.76
CA PHE A 637 13.30 -21.53 51.68
C PHE A 637 13.70 -20.14 51.23
#